data_AF-A0AAV6V525-F1
#
_entry.id   AF-A0AAV6V525-F1
#
_cell.length_a   1.000
_cell.length_b   1.000
_cell.length_c   1.000
_cell.angle_alpha   90.00
_cell.angle_beta   90.00
_cell.angle_gamma   90.00
#
_symmetry.space_group_name_H-M   'P 1'
#
loop_
_entity.id
_entity.type
_entity.pdbx_description
1 polymer ?
#
loop_
_entity_poly.entity_id
_entity_poly.type
_entity_poly.pdbx_seq_one_letter_code
_entity_poly.pdbx_strand_id
1 'polypeptide(L)'
;MAVRHVTGSARIISILNGLGHCISHSAVLEYDTDLAQMQLNSIDCLPVGIVSNRFATLVWDNIDFCEETVTGHGTTHSTNGIIVQSKMHSDLDLSTVYLKSGRKSKKRKIDPPVNDIPNYFIGQRCNPKVPEITTCDKKFEKLSEAKLIDAAYIVAKLPGKDKELLPGWTGFNCMLERDNIPNVTTIRYLPVLEANPTEFSTINAILLRSLDLCKKLGIQETVLVFDQAIYSKAQQIRWKEEKYKAPLVIRLGEFHVSMSFLAIIGKRFKDAGLYNILVESGIVAEGSINGVLSGKCYNRSVRCHKVMFDALSRLLWTEFLDSISAEERKHCLEMSLYLYQNYIQGILKKNDLPDEFNIIFENFNRFVEKKCETNVTFEFWISYLEMVGSLLRFLRATRTADWDLHLAVIEEIIPWFFSYDHVNYARYLPIYLLEMLNLPKTHPLVYSELSSGNFVAQRQNNYGFCGVAMDQVIEQTANRDSKTKGGLKGFSRNPAAVHRWMLSHHLRAHICLSCEKLSGKSKEEYVKKDIYPSEIQKFEDMVKSVVNTITSMINPFTSREDILVNISSGTYATDAVQLDLNRAKSTGKDAYEKYCKERLLEGNSMDIYSPIKKQRLLTFSSIGKKIVSKEQPLLTLMDHS
;
A
#
# COMPACT_ATOMS: atom_id res chain seq x y z
N MET A 1 6.05 29.46 17.76
CA MET A 1 5.98 28.01 17.46
C MET A 1 5.46 27.71 16.06
N ALA A 2 4.33 28.26 15.63
CA ALA A 2 3.80 28.06 14.26
C ALA A 2 4.83 28.37 13.15
N VAL A 3 5.47 29.54 13.18
CA VAL A 3 6.52 29.91 12.20
C VAL A 3 7.70 28.91 12.18
N ARG A 4 8.13 28.43 13.36
CA ARG A 4 9.19 27.42 13.50
C ARG A 4 8.76 26.09 12.87
N HIS A 5 7.51 25.67 13.09
CA HIS A 5 6.95 24.45 12.52
C HIS A 5 6.87 24.51 10.99
N VAL A 6 6.37 25.61 10.43
CA VAL A 6 6.18 25.76 8.97
C VAL A 6 7.50 25.95 8.24
N THR A 7 8.42 26.76 8.79
CA THR A 7 9.58 27.23 8.03
C THR A 7 10.92 26.64 8.47
N GLY A 8 11.03 26.20 9.73
CA GLY A 8 12.31 25.85 10.38
C GLY A 8 13.30 27.02 10.53
N SER A 9 13.00 28.20 9.96
CA SER A 9 13.98 29.25 9.71
C SER A 9 14.22 30.15 10.92
N ALA A 10 15.44 30.08 11.47
CA ALA A 10 15.89 31.02 12.50
C ALA A 10 15.87 32.46 11.98
N ARG A 11 16.26 32.69 10.72
CA ARG A 11 16.29 34.03 10.10
C ARG A 11 14.90 34.66 10.05
N ILE A 12 13.87 33.92 9.63
CA ILE A 12 12.50 34.45 9.58
C ILE A 12 12.01 34.81 10.98
N ILE A 13 12.26 33.94 11.98
CA ILE A 13 11.90 34.22 13.37
C ILE A 13 12.63 35.48 13.87
N SER A 14 13.92 35.64 13.57
CA SER A 14 14.69 36.83 13.96
C SER A 14 14.17 38.11 13.30
N ILE A 15 13.81 38.07 12.01
CA ILE A 15 13.22 39.22 11.32
C ILE A 15 11.89 39.61 11.97
N LEU A 16 10.98 38.65 12.16
CA LEU A 16 9.69 38.89 12.80
C LEU A 16 9.83 39.37 14.24
N ASN A 17 10.83 38.88 14.98
CA ASN A 17 11.14 39.36 16.32
C ASN A 17 11.67 40.79 16.32
N GLY A 18 12.56 41.14 15.39
CA GLY A 18 13.05 42.52 15.22
C GLY A 18 11.94 43.51 14.85
N LEU A 19 10.88 43.04 14.18
CA LEU A 19 9.68 43.81 13.87
C LEU A 19 8.60 43.77 14.98
N GLY A 20 8.86 43.10 16.12
CA GLY A 20 7.92 43.03 17.23
C GLY A 20 6.75 42.05 17.04
N HIS A 21 6.76 41.21 16.02
CA HIS A 21 5.66 40.27 15.71
C HIS A 21 5.79 38.90 16.37
N CYS A 22 6.96 38.55 16.91
CA CYS A 22 7.12 37.32 17.68
C CYS A 22 8.26 37.41 18.71
N ILE A 23 8.35 36.37 19.55
CA ILE A 23 9.49 36.18 20.47
C ILE A 23 10.78 35.82 19.72
N SER A 24 11.92 35.96 20.40
CA SER A 24 13.24 35.65 19.85
C SER A 24 13.41 34.17 19.50
N HIS A 25 14.32 33.88 18.58
CA HIS A 25 14.62 32.49 18.20
C HIS A 25 15.07 31.65 19.41
N SER A 26 15.85 32.22 20.33
CA SER A 26 16.28 31.52 21.55
C SER A 26 15.08 31.13 22.43
N ALA A 27 14.14 32.06 22.64
CA ALA A 27 12.93 31.78 23.41
C ALA A 27 12.08 30.69 22.73
N VAL A 28 11.98 30.68 21.40
CA VAL A 28 11.30 29.59 20.67
C VAL A 28 11.93 28.23 20.95
N LEU A 29 13.26 28.13 21.00
CA LEU A 29 13.95 26.86 21.32
C LEU A 29 13.75 26.43 22.78
N GLU A 30 13.63 27.37 23.71
CA GLU A 30 13.28 27.08 25.10
C GLU A 30 11.88 26.49 25.20
N TYR A 31 10.88 27.12 24.55
CA TYR A 31 9.53 26.54 24.49
C TYR A 31 9.50 25.17 23.82
N ASP A 32 10.29 24.96 22.76
CA ASP A 32 10.40 23.68 22.08
C ASP A 32 10.99 22.59 23.00
N THR A 33 12.00 22.96 23.81
CA THR A 33 12.59 22.10 24.82
C THR A 33 11.61 21.82 25.96
N ASP A 34 10.87 22.81 26.43
CA ASP A 34 9.87 22.63 27.49
C ASP A 34 8.74 21.69 27.01
N LEU A 35 8.22 21.84 25.78
CA LEU A 35 7.22 20.92 25.21
C LEU A 35 7.73 19.47 25.18
N ALA A 36 8.99 19.28 24.81
CA ALA A 36 9.59 17.96 24.77
C ALA A 36 9.82 17.39 26.19
N GLN A 37 10.28 18.20 27.15
CA GLN A 37 10.41 17.79 28.55
C GLN A 37 9.06 17.42 29.16
N MET A 38 7.99 18.14 28.80
CA MET A 38 6.63 17.80 29.23
C MET A 38 6.21 16.40 28.77
N GLN A 39 6.62 16.00 27.57
CA GLN A 39 6.36 14.64 27.08
C GLN A 39 7.20 13.59 27.81
N LEU A 40 8.45 13.89 28.16
CA LEU A 40 9.29 12.98 28.95
C LEU A 40 8.77 12.80 30.39
N ASN A 41 8.15 13.83 30.94
CA ASN A 41 7.62 13.83 32.30
C ASN A 41 6.18 13.26 32.39
N SER A 42 5.63 12.71 31.29
CA SER A 42 4.32 12.05 31.32
C SER A 42 4.39 10.75 32.14
N ILE A 43 3.31 10.43 32.85
CA ILE A 43 3.26 9.40 33.91
C ILE A 43 3.75 8.01 33.45
N ASP A 44 3.63 7.70 32.15
CA ASP A 44 3.93 6.38 31.59
C ASP A 44 5.12 6.37 30.60
N CYS A 45 5.81 7.50 30.39
CA CYS A 45 6.79 7.69 29.30
C CYS A 45 6.25 7.35 27.88
N LEU A 46 4.94 7.19 27.73
CA LEU A 46 4.25 7.02 26.46
C LEU A 46 4.04 8.38 25.79
N PRO A 47 4.05 8.44 24.44
CA PRO A 47 3.72 9.66 23.73
C PRO A 47 2.32 10.18 24.10
N VAL A 48 2.20 11.50 24.31
CA VAL A 48 0.94 12.14 24.75
C VAL A 48 -0.23 11.78 23.82
N GLY A 49 -1.34 11.32 24.39
CA GLY A 49 -2.55 10.93 23.65
C GLY A 49 -2.57 9.46 23.21
N ILE A 50 -1.52 8.69 23.53
CA ILE A 50 -1.60 7.23 23.57
C ILE A 50 -2.16 6.81 24.93
N VAL A 51 -3.10 5.88 24.89
CA VAL A 51 -3.83 5.39 26.06
C VAL A 51 -3.30 4.00 26.43
N SER A 52 -3.00 3.81 27.71
CA SER A 52 -2.59 2.54 28.31
C SER A 52 -3.72 1.50 28.29
N ASN A 53 -3.36 0.22 28.34
CA ASN A 53 -4.22 -0.97 28.25
C ASN A 53 -5.07 -1.03 26.97
N ARG A 54 -4.57 -0.46 25.86
CA ARG A 54 -5.26 -0.47 24.57
C ARG A 54 -4.31 -0.90 23.45
N PHE A 55 -4.83 -1.72 22.54
CA PHE A 55 -4.09 -2.18 21.38
C PHE A 55 -3.49 -1.02 20.58
N ALA A 56 -2.26 -1.20 20.14
CA ALA A 56 -1.57 -0.28 19.26
C ALA A 56 -0.76 -1.09 18.25
N THR A 57 -0.58 -0.53 17.06
CA THR A 57 0.34 -1.04 16.05
C THR A 57 1.58 -0.17 16.04
N LEU A 58 2.76 -0.81 16.00
CA LEU A 58 4.03 -0.14 15.84
C LEU A 58 4.51 -0.32 14.40
N VAL A 59 4.99 0.76 13.79
CA VAL A 59 5.53 0.73 12.44
C VAL A 59 6.93 1.31 12.50
N TRP A 60 7.88 0.62 11.91
CA TRP A 60 9.25 1.12 11.80
C TRP A 60 9.73 1.04 10.36
N ASP A 61 10.53 2.02 9.98
CA ASP A 61 11.01 2.16 8.61
C ASP A 61 12.35 2.90 8.57
N ASN A 62 13.07 2.75 7.47
CA ASN A 62 14.31 3.47 7.23
C ASN A 62 14.03 4.94 6.92
N ILE A 63 14.92 5.81 7.41
CA ILE A 63 15.01 7.18 6.94
C ILE A 63 16.45 7.54 6.59
N ASP A 64 16.62 7.88 5.31
CA ASP A 64 17.86 8.42 4.80
C ASP A 64 17.74 9.94 4.64
N PHE A 65 18.72 10.67 5.17
CA PHE A 65 18.95 12.07 4.86
C PHE A 65 20.13 12.18 3.89
N CYS A 66 19.89 12.71 2.69
CA CYS A 66 20.95 13.07 1.74
C CYS A 66 21.63 14.35 2.24
N GLU A 67 22.48 14.20 3.24
CA GLU A 67 23.41 15.23 3.67
C GLU A 67 24.56 15.30 2.67
N GLU A 68 24.96 16.51 2.26
CA GLU A 68 26.17 16.71 1.47
C GLU A 68 27.38 16.47 2.37
N THR A 69 27.78 15.21 2.51
CA THR A 69 29.05 14.85 3.13
C THR A 69 30.14 14.77 2.07
N VAL A 70 31.34 15.22 2.42
CA VAL A 70 32.50 15.34 1.50
C VAL A 70 32.82 14.03 0.77
N THR A 71 32.52 12.89 1.38
CA THR A 71 32.82 11.55 0.86
C THR A 71 31.58 10.71 0.54
N GLY A 72 30.37 11.22 0.79
CA GLY A 72 29.16 10.41 0.86
C GLY A 72 29.10 9.45 2.06
N HIS A 73 30.18 9.28 2.84
CA HIS A 73 30.17 8.56 4.12
C HIS A 73 29.65 9.44 5.26
N GLY A 74 28.97 8.82 6.23
CA GLY A 74 28.41 9.50 7.40
C GLY A 74 27.07 10.20 7.16
N THR A 75 26.36 9.90 6.06
CA THR A 75 24.95 10.26 5.91
C THR A 75 24.12 9.58 7.01
N THR A 76 23.12 10.28 7.54
CA THR A 76 22.24 9.73 8.57
C THR A 76 21.39 8.60 7.99
N HIS A 77 21.76 7.35 8.31
CA HIS A 77 20.96 6.14 8.13
C HIS A 77 20.31 5.80 9.46
N SER A 78 19.08 6.26 9.64
CA SER A 78 18.35 6.15 10.89
C SER A 78 17.09 5.33 10.70
N THR A 79 16.60 4.74 11.79
CA THR A 79 15.29 4.08 11.78
C THR A 79 14.27 4.98 12.49
N ASN A 80 13.21 5.36 11.77
CA ASN A 80 12.04 6.03 12.32
C ASN A 80 11.02 5.01 12.83
N GLY A 81 10.27 5.38 13.86
CA GLY A 81 9.15 4.59 14.35
C GLY A 81 7.92 5.45 14.57
N ILE A 82 6.75 4.86 14.40
CA ILE A 82 5.47 5.42 14.83
C ILE A 82 4.68 4.39 15.64
N ILE A 83 3.86 4.90 16.55
CA ILE A 83 2.81 4.15 17.23
C ILE A 83 1.46 4.67 16.76
N VAL A 84 0.56 3.73 16.46
CA VAL A 84 -0.74 3.97 15.85
C VAL A 84 -1.82 3.28 16.69
N GLN A 85 -2.80 4.04 17.17
CA GLN A 85 -3.85 3.54 18.08
C GLN A 85 -5.22 4.16 17.74
N SER A 86 -6.27 3.33 17.66
CA SER A 86 -7.63 3.81 17.38
C SER A 86 -8.18 4.67 18.51
N LYS A 87 -8.80 5.82 18.19
CA LYS A 87 -9.47 6.66 19.18
C LYS A 87 -10.85 6.10 19.50
N MET A 88 -11.21 6.11 20.77
CA MET A 88 -12.56 5.81 21.24
C MET A 88 -13.31 7.10 21.51
N HIS A 89 -14.64 7.08 21.44
CA HIS A 89 -15.47 8.25 21.75
C HIS A 89 -15.22 8.80 23.16
N SER A 90 -14.85 7.94 24.11
CA SER A 90 -14.47 8.32 25.48
C SER A 90 -13.15 9.10 25.58
N ASP A 91 -12.33 9.14 24.53
CA ASP A 91 -11.06 9.88 24.54
C ASP A 91 -11.22 11.38 24.25
N LEU A 92 -12.43 11.83 23.87
CA LEU A 92 -12.71 13.24 23.58
C LEU A 92 -12.48 14.13 24.81
N ASP A 93 -12.69 13.60 26.03
CA ASP A 93 -12.45 14.32 27.29
C ASP A 93 -10.96 14.43 27.69
N LEU A 94 -10.09 13.57 27.14
CA LEU A 94 -8.64 13.63 27.35
C LEU A 94 -7.96 14.74 26.50
N SER A 95 -8.72 15.42 25.64
CA SER A 95 -8.24 16.58 24.87
C SER A 95 -7.89 17.78 25.74
N THR A 96 -8.33 17.79 27.00
CA THR A 96 -7.82 18.68 28.03
C THR A 96 -6.45 18.16 28.46
N VAL A 97 -5.42 18.47 27.66
CA VAL A 97 -4.05 18.36 28.13
C VAL A 97 -3.98 19.26 29.37
N TYR A 98 -4.04 18.66 30.57
CA TYR A 98 -3.70 19.34 31.80
C TYR A 98 -2.20 19.63 31.72
N LEU A 99 -1.87 20.72 31.02
CA LEU A 99 -0.55 21.28 30.96
C LEU A 99 -0.27 21.80 32.38
N LYS A 100 0.39 21.00 33.23
CA LYS A 100 1.01 21.53 34.44
C LYS A 100 1.91 22.69 33.99
N SER A 101 1.68 23.89 34.53
CA SER A 101 2.52 25.04 34.24
C SER A 101 3.97 24.71 34.63
N GLY A 102 4.81 24.44 33.64
CA GLY A 102 6.23 24.25 33.87
C GLY A 102 6.87 25.58 34.25
N ARG A 103 7.73 25.58 35.29
CA ARG A 103 8.65 26.70 35.51
C ARG A 103 9.59 26.79 34.31
N LYS A 104 9.81 28.00 33.77
CA LYS A 104 10.77 28.25 32.68
C LYS A 104 12.11 27.60 33.02
N SER A 105 12.49 26.55 32.30
CA SER A 105 13.71 25.79 32.61
C SER A 105 14.98 26.55 32.21
N LYS A 106 14.87 27.55 31.32
CA LYS A 106 15.98 28.21 30.59
C LYS A 106 16.91 27.21 29.87
N LYS A 107 16.52 25.92 29.78
CA LYS A 107 17.30 24.88 29.11
C LYS A 107 16.94 24.86 27.64
N ARG A 108 17.97 24.75 26.79
CA ARG A 108 17.84 24.73 25.32
C ARG A 108 18.20 23.36 24.71
N LYS A 109 18.46 22.37 25.56
CA LYS A 109 18.89 21.02 25.20
C LYS A 109 18.17 20.03 26.10
N ILE A 110 17.99 18.84 25.58
CA ILE A 110 17.43 17.67 26.27
C ILE A 110 18.43 16.57 26.05
N ASP A 111 18.67 15.78 27.07
CA ASP A 111 19.54 14.62 26.93
C ASP A 111 18.79 13.57 26.10
N PRO A 112 19.34 13.15 24.95
CA PRO A 112 18.75 12.06 24.19
C PRO A 112 18.82 10.77 25.01
N PRO A 113 17.87 9.83 24.83
CA PRO A 113 17.95 8.50 25.42
C PRO A 113 19.23 7.84 24.91
N VAL A 114 19.82 7.01 25.77
CA VAL A 114 20.98 6.20 25.40
C VAL A 114 20.60 5.36 24.18
N ASN A 115 21.30 5.58 23.06
CA ASN A 115 21.12 4.79 21.85
C ASN A 115 21.90 3.48 21.99
N ASP A 116 21.42 2.61 22.89
CA ASP A 116 22.02 1.30 23.12
C ASP A 116 21.51 0.33 22.07
N ILE A 117 22.40 -0.07 21.17
CA ILE A 117 22.13 -1.04 20.11
C ILE A 117 22.87 -2.32 20.51
N PRO A 118 22.19 -3.25 21.18
CA PRO A 118 22.83 -4.48 21.61
C PRO A 118 23.26 -5.27 20.38
N ASN A 119 24.52 -5.70 20.38
CA ASN A 119 25.05 -6.59 19.35
C ASN A 119 24.20 -7.85 19.26
N TYR A 120 23.71 -8.16 18.06
CA TYR A 120 22.95 -9.37 17.80
C TYR A 120 23.56 -10.15 16.65
N PHE A 121 23.99 -11.37 16.94
CA PHE A 121 24.54 -12.29 15.96
C PHE A 121 23.50 -13.37 15.65
N ILE A 122 22.98 -13.37 14.42
CA ILE A 122 21.96 -14.33 13.99
C ILE A 122 22.45 -15.77 14.06
N GLY A 123 23.75 -16.01 13.85
CA GLY A 123 24.32 -17.37 13.77
C GLY A 123 23.67 -18.19 12.65
N GLN A 124 23.38 -19.46 12.92
CA GLN A 124 22.65 -20.31 11.98
C GLN A 124 21.18 -19.89 11.89
N ARG A 125 20.67 -19.74 10.67
CA ARG A 125 19.26 -19.40 10.43
C ARG A 125 18.36 -20.59 10.79
N CYS A 126 17.19 -20.31 11.35
CA CYS A 126 16.14 -21.29 11.56
C CYS A 126 15.06 -21.17 10.48
N ASN A 127 14.46 -22.31 10.14
CA ASN A 127 13.20 -22.34 9.41
C ASN A 127 12.05 -21.94 10.33
N PRO A 128 10.99 -21.29 9.80
CA PRO A 128 9.78 -21.09 10.56
C PRO A 128 9.23 -22.43 11.04
N LYS A 129 8.72 -22.47 12.29
CA LYS A 129 7.80 -23.54 12.67
C LYS A 129 6.54 -23.32 11.86
N VAL A 130 6.24 -24.26 10.98
CA VAL A 130 5.14 -24.10 10.04
C VAL A 130 3.82 -24.14 10.83
N PRO A 131 3.00 -23.08 10.77
CA PRO A 131 1.64 -23.13 11.30
C PRO A 131 0.78 -24.15 10.55
N GLU A 132 -0.33 -24.57 11.16
CA GLU A 132 -1.28 -25.49 10.54
C GLU A 132 -1.82 -24.91 9.23
N ILE A 133 -1.88 -25.71 8.17
CA ILE A 133 -2.46 -25.27 6.90
C ILE A 133 -3.91 -24.88 7.15
N THR A 134 -4.20 -23.60 6.97
CA THR A 134 -5.53 -23.04 7.13
C THR A 134 -5.84 -22.24 5.88
N THR A 135 -7.10 -22.19 5.49
CA THR A 135 -7.61 -21.36 4.38
C THR A 135 -8.45 -20.22 4.94
N CYS A 136 -8.62 -19.14 4.18
CA CYS A 136 -9.58 -18.11 4.56
C CYS A 136 -11.01 -18.63 4.30
N ASP A 137 -11.76 -18.93 5.36
CA ASP A 137 -13.12 -19.50 5.26
C ASP A 137 -14.07 -18.64 4.41
N LYS A 138 -13.94 -17.31 4.52
CA LYS A 138 -14.79 -16.34 3.81
C LYS A 138 -14.21 -15.87 2.47
N LYS A 139 -13.17 -16.53 1.96
CA LYS A 139 -12.45 -16.09 0.74
C LYS A 139 -13.38 -15.90 -0.46
N PHE A 140 -14.21 -16.91 -0.75
CA PHE A 140 -15.07 -16.88 -1.93
C PHE A 140 -16.12 -15.77 -1.82
N GLU A 141 -16.79 -15.68 -0.67
CA GLU A 141 -17.79 -14.66 -0.37
C GLU A 141 -17.21 -13.25 -0.51
N LYS A 142 -16.10 -12.96 0.18
CA LYS A 142 -15.45 -11.64 0.15
C LYS A 142 -14.96 -11.23 -1.23
N LEU A 143 -14.35 -12.15 -1.98
CA LEU A 143 -13.90 -11.86 -3.34
C LEU A 143 -15.08 -11.65 -4.29
N SER A 144 -16.14 -12.45 -4.18
CA SER A 144 -17.35 -12.33 -5.01
C SER A 144 -18.05 -10.99 -4.77
N GLU A 145 -18.29 -10.64 -3.51
CA GLU A 145 -18.89 -9.36 -3.10
C GLU A 145 -18.07 -8.17 -3.64
N ALA A 146 -16.75 -8.20 -3.47
CA ALA A 146 -15.88 -7.13 -3.96
C ALA A 146 -15.88 -7.00 -5.49
N LYS A 147 -15.95 -8.12 -6.22
CA LYS A 147 -16.05 -8.14 -7.69
C LYS A 147 -17.39 -7.58 -8.18
N LEU A 148 -18.49 -7.91 -7.50
CA LEU A 148 -19.82 -7.38 -7.82
C LEU A 148 -19.88 -5.85 -7.69
N ILE A 149 -19.26 -5.28 -6.66
CA ILE A 149 -19.18 -3.81 -6.50
C ILE A 149 -18.36 -3.18 -7.63
N ASP A 150 -17.23 -3.79 -7.99
CA ASP A 150 -16.39 -3.29 -9.08
C ASP A 150 -17.14 -3.39 -10.44
N ALA A 151 -17.97 -4.42 -10.63
CA ALA A 151 -18.85 -4.54 -11.78
C ALA A 151 -19.96 -3.47 -11.77
N ALA A 152 -20.63 -3.27 -10.64
CA ALA A 152 -21.67 -2.25 -10.48
C ALA A 152 -21.10 -0.83 -10.72
N TYR A 153 -19.86 -0.57 -10.31
CA TYR A 153 -19.13 0.66 -10.63
C TYR A 153 -19.03 0.93 -12.13
N ILE A 154 -18.72 -0.09 -12.94
CA ILE A 154 -18.64 0.04 -14.40
C ILE A 154 -20.05 0.17 -15.00
N VAL A 155 -20.98 -0.71 -14.60
CA VAL A 155 -22.33 -0.76 -15.17
C VAL A 155 -23.11 0.51 -14.87
N ALA A 156 -22.98 1.11 -13.68
CA ALA A 156 -23.60 2.39 -13.34
C ALA A 156 -23.08 3.57 -14.18
N LYS A 157 -21.96 3.41 -14.90
CA LYS A 157 -21.36 4.41 -15.79
C LYS A 157 -21.69 4.23 -17.26
N LEU A 158 -22.41 3.16 -17.64
CA LEU A 158 -22.88 2.96 -19.00
C LEU A 158 -24.03 3.88 -19.45
N PRO A 159 -24.87 4.51 -18.58
CA PRO A 159 -25.92 5.40 -19.06
C PRO A 159 -25.32 6.60 -19.80
N GLY A 160 -25.94 6.94 -20.95
CA GLY A 160 -25.38 7.82 -21.99
C GLY A 160 -25.04 9.27 -21.61
N LYS A 161 -24.57 10.01 -22.63
CA LYS A 161 -23.91 11.34 -22.56
C LYS A 161 -24.67 12.46 -21.82
N ASP A 162 -25.98 12.30 -21.59
CA ASP A 162 -26.85 13.33 -20.99
C ASP A 162 -27.00 13.21 -19.47
N LYS A 163 -26.19 12.37 -18.82
CA LYS A 163 -26.18 12.17 -17.37
C LYS A 163 -25.01 12.90 -16.70
N GLU A 164 -25.16 13.21 -15.41
CA GLU A 164 -24.06 13.73 -14.61
C GLU A 164 -22.96 12.67 -14.50
N LEU A 165 -21.70 13.11 -14.50
CA LEU A 165 -20.58 12.19 -14.45
C LEU A 165 -20.45 11.57 -13.05
N LEU A 166 -20.33 10.24 -13.00
CA LEU A 166 -19.98 9.53 -11.78
C LEU A 166 -18.48 9.63 -11.49
N PRO A 167 -18.07 9.71 -10.23
CA PRO A 167 -16.66 9.78 -9.87
C PRO A 167 -15.87 8.55 -10.31
N GLY A 168 -14.55 8.68 -10.42
CA GLY A 168 -13.66 7.53 -10.59
C GLY A 168 -13.73 6.57 -9.41
N TRP A 169 -13.17 5.37 -9.56
CA TRP A 169 -13.29 4.26 -8.59
C TRP A 169 -13.09 4.65 -7.11
N THR A 170 -12.17 5.58 -6.79
CA THR A 170 -11.98 6.01 -5.40
C THR A 170 -13.14 6.87 -4.89
N GLY A 171 -13.56 7.87 -5.65
CA GLY A 171 -14.69 8.72 -5.26
C GLY A 171 -15.99 7.92 -5.22
N PHE A 172 -16.18 6.97 -6.15
CA PHE A 172 -17.35 6.09 -6.17
C PHE A 172 -17.51 5.32 -4.87
N ASN A 173 -16.44 4.63 -4.45
CA ASN A 173 -16.46 3.86 -3.20
C ASN A 173 -16.48 4.75 -1.95
N CYS A 174 -15.93 5.97 -2.00
CA CYS A 174 -16.09 6.94 -0.90
C CYS A 174 -17.55 7.33 -0.66
N MET A 175 -18.35 7.46 -1.72
CA MET A 175 -19.77 7.80 -1.59
C MET A 175 -20.60 6.58 -1.17
N LEU A 176 -20.28 5.38 -1.64
CA LEU A 176 -20.93 4.14 -1.18
C LEU A 176 -20.75 3.93 0.34
N GLU A 177 -19.56 4.22 0.86
CA GLU A 177 -19.21 4.07 2.28
C GLU A 177 -19.33 5.38 3.07
N ARG A 178 -20.16 6.34 2.63
CA ARG A 178 -20.25 7.66 3.27
C ARG A 178 -20.74 7.60 4.73
N ASP A 179 -21.57 6.60 5.04
CA ASP A 179 -22.18 6.43 6.37
C ASP A 179 -21.36 5.50 7.29
N ASN A 180 -20.43 4.71 6.73
CA ASN A 180 -19.64 3.71 7.44
C ASN A 180 -18.27 4.26 7.85
N ILE A 181 -18.24 5.26 8.74
CA ILE A 181 -17.01 5.99 9.08
C ILE A 181 -16.28 5.32 10.27
N PRO A 182 -15.07 4.77 10.08
CA PRO A 182 -14.29 4.20 11.18
C PRO A 182 -13.79 5.28 12.15
N ASN A 183 -13.42 4.84 13.36
CA ASN A 183 -12.77 5.68 14.35
C ASN A 183 -11.43 6.24 13.84
N VAL A 184 -11.22 7.56 14.02
CA VAL A 184 -9.95 8.22 13.68
C VAL A 184 -8.83 7.68 14.57
N THR A 185 -7.64 7.54 14.01
CA THR A 185 -6.48 6.97 14.68
C THR A 185 -5.56 8.06 15.23
N THR A 186 -5.04 7.85 16.43
CA THR A 186 -3.92 8.62 16.99
C THR A 186 -2.61 8.08 16.46
N ILE A 187 -1.78 8.95 15.87
CA ILE A 187 -0.45 8.62 15.37
C ILE A 187 0.57 9.44 16.18
N ARG A 188 1.61 8.80 16.70
CA ARG A 188 2.71 9.46 17.41
C ARG A 188 4.06 8.93 16.97
N TYR A 189 5.06 9.80 17.00
CA TYR A 189 6.43 9.47 16.61
C TYR A 189 7.17 8.84 17.79
N LEU A 190 7.88 7.77 17.51
CA LEU A 190 8.78 7.11 18.45
C LEU A 190 10.19 7.69 18.26
N PRO A 191 10.99 7.80 19.33
CA PRO A 191 12.36 8.29 19.19
C PRO A 191 13.18 7.46 18.20
N VAL A 192 13.96 8.12 17.35
CA VAL A 192 14.78 7.48 16.32
C VAL A 192 15.87 6.61 16.91
N LEU A 193 16.17 5.53 16.18
CA LEU A 193 17.39 4.75 16.37
C LEU A 193 18.40 5.20 15.31
N GLU A 194 19.57 5.69 15.74
CA GLU A 194 20.64 6.15 14.85
C GLU A 194 21.46 4.97 14.33
N ALA A 195 20.81 4.06 13.63
CA ALA A 195 21.46 2.96 12.94
C ALA A 195 20.63 2.47 11.77
N ASN A 196 21.33 1.79 10.86
CA ASN A 196 20.75 1.25 9.65
C ASN A 196 19.82 0.06 9.99
N PRO A 197 18.54 0.10 9.57
CA PRO A 197 17.57 -0.96 9.87
C PRO A 197 17.84 -2.26 9.10
N THR A 198 18.88 -2.32 8.27
CA THR A 198 19.31 -3.56 7.63
C THR A 198 20.28 -4.38 8.49
N GLU A 199 20.79 -3.85 9.60
CA GLU A 199 21.65 -4.63 10.51
C GLU A 199 20.82 -5.43 11.51
N PHE A 200 21.20 -6.69 11.76
CA PHE A 200 20.48 -7.55 12.71
C PHE A 200 20.46 -6.96 14.14
N SER A 201 21.54 -6.29 14.57
CA SER A 201 21.60 -5.58 15.85
C SER A 201 20.54 -4.47 15.94
N THR A 202 20.40 -3.66 14.89
CA THR A 202 19.38 -2.60 14.81
C THR A 202 17.97 -3.19 14.86
N ILE A 203 17.70 -4.25 14.08
CA ILE A 203 16.39 -4.89 14.09
C ILE A 203 16.08 -5.52 15.46
N ASN A 204 17.05 -6.17 16.09
CA ASN A 204 16.88 -6.69 17.45
C ASN A 204 16.59 -5.56 18.45
N ALA A 205 17.25 -4.40 18.32
CA ALA A 205 16.96 -3.22 19.13
C ALA A 205 15.51 -2.71 18.92
N ILE A 206 15.02 -2.68 17.67
CA ILE A 206 13.63 -2.35 17.35
C ILE A 206 12.66 -3.33 18.04
N LEU A 207 12.94 -4.64 17.99
CA LEU A 207 12.10 -5.67 18.62
C LEU A 207 12.08 -5.53 20.14
N LEU A 208 13.25 -5.34 20.79
CA LEU A 208 13.36 -5.11 22.23
C LEU A 208 12.58 -3.87 22.67
N ARG A 209 12.71 -2.78 21.91
CA ARG A 209 12.01 -1.54 22.19
C ARG A 209 10.50 -1.67 22.02
N SER A 210 10.08 -2.47 21.04
CA SER A 210 8.68 -2.80 20.85
C SER A 210 8.12 -3.60 22.04
N LEU A 211 8.89 -4.56 22.59
CA LEU A 211 8.50 -5.26 23.82
C LEU A 211 8.40 -4.32 25.03
N ASP A 212 9.33 -3.39 25.18
CA ASP A 212 9.28 -2.38 26.26
C ASP A 212 8.02 -1.50 26.13
N LEU A 213 7.66 -1.10 24.91
CA LEU A 213 6.41 -0.38 24.64
C LEU A 213 5.17 -1.22 24.96
N CYS A 214 5.13 -2.51 24.62
CA CYS A 214 4.04 -3.42 25.02
C CYS A 214 3.84 -3.42 26.54
N LYS A 215 4.94 -3.54 27.29
CA LYS A 215 4.91 -3.56 28.76
C LYS A 215 4.40 -2.24 29.32
N LYS A 216 4.90 -1.11 28.81
CA LYS A 216 4.45 0.24 29.22
C LYS A 216 2.98 0.49 28.88
N LEU A 217 2.51 -0.04 27.76
CA LEU A 217 1.10 -0.02 27.35
C LEU A 217 0.23 -0.98 28.16
N GLY A 218 0.78 -1.89 28.96
CA GLY A 218 -0.02 -2.91 29.65
C GLY A 218 -0.75 -3.88 28.70
N ILE A 219 -0.23 -4.07 27.47
CA ILE A 219 -0.77 -5.03 26.49
C ILE A 219 0.11 -6.27 26.42
N GLN A 220 -0.54 -7.42 26.21
CA GLN A 220 0.15 -8.72 26.10
C GLN A 220 0.80 -8.92 24.73
N GLU A 221 0.12 -8.46 23.68
CA GLU A 221 0.48 -8.69 22.29
C GLU A 221 0.33 -7.40 21.47
N THR A 222 1.17 -7.22 20.45
CA THR A 222 1.08 -6.10 19.51
C THR A 222 1.44 -6.54 18.09
N VAL A 223 1.23 -5.64 17.13
CA VAL A 223 1.60 -5.81 15.73
C VAL A 223 2.74 -4.87 15.37
N LEU A 224 3.74 -5.41 14.68
CA LEU A 224 4.81 -4.67 14.03
C LEU A 224 4.60 -4.71 12.52
N VAL A 225 4.68 -3.57 11.84
CA VAL A 225 4.60 -3.50 10.37
C VAL A 225 5.94 -3.04 9.80
N PHE A 226 6.44 -3.76 8.80
CA PHE A 226 7.70 -3.48 8.13
C PHE A 226 7.59 -3.62 6.61
N ASP A 227 8.49 -2.98 5.88
CA ASP A 227 8.76 -3.33 4.48
C ASP A 227 9.30 -4.76 4.35
N GLN A 228 9.39 -5.29 3.13
CA GLN A 228 9.82 -6.68 2.93
C GLN A 228 11.25 -6.94 3.40
N ALA A 229 12.16 -5.97 3.27
CA ALA A 229 13.56 -6.14 3.63
C ALA A 229 13.74 -6.29 5.14
N ILE A 230 13.11 -5.41 5.92
CA ILE A 230 13.15 -5.45 7.39
C ILE A 230 12.31 -6.64 7.89
N TYR A 231 11.13 -6.89 7.33
CA TYR A 231 10.28 -8.04 7.66
C TYR A 231 11.06 -9.36 7.62
N SER A 232 11.82 -9.59 6.54
CA SER A 232 12.56 -10.84 6.35
C SER A 232 13.58 -11.14 7.44
N LYS A 233 14.22 -10.09 7.97
CA LYS A 233 15.24 -10.19 9.03
C LYS A 233 14.61 -10.19 10.42
N ALA A 234 13.55 -9.41 10.63
CA ALA A 234 12.78 -9.40 11.87
C ALA A 234 12.17 -10.79 12.13
N GLN A 235 11.65 -11.45 11.09
CA GLN A 235 11.15 -12.83 11.19
C GLN A 235 12.25 -13.83 11.53
N GLN A 236 13.44 -13.71 10.94
CA GLN A 236 14.58 -14.56 11.31
C GLN A 236 14.91 -14.50 12.80
N ILE A 237 14.89 -13.29 13.39
CA ILE A 237 15.10 -13.11 14.83
C ILE A 237 13.92 -13.69 15.62
N ARG A 238 12.68 -13.32 15.24
CA ARG A 238 11.46 -13.75 15.94
C ARG A 238 11.29 -15.28 15.95
N TRP A 239 11.56 -15.97 14.86
CA TRP A 239 11.46 -17.43 14.81
C TRP A 239 12.48 -18.15 15.68
N LYS A 240 13.63 -17.51 15.95
CA LYS A 240 14.69 -18.06 16.80
C LYS A 240 14.45 -17.78 18.29
N GLU A 241 13.98 -16.57 18.61
CA GLU A 241 13.90 -16.07 19.98
C GLU A 241 12.47 -16.13 20.52
N GLU A 242 12.21 -17.06 21.45
CA GLU A 242 10.85 -17.31 21.99
C GLU A 242 10.23 -16.07 22.63
N LYS A 243 11.04 -15.21 23.25
CA LYS A 243 10.61 -13.94 23.86
C LYS A 243 9.90 -12.97 22.89
N TYR A 244 10.09 -13.13 21.57
CA TYR A 244 9.43 -12.30 20.57
C TYR A 244 8.19 -12.97 19.99
N LYS A 245 8.07 -14.31 20.03
CA LYS A 245 7.02 -15.02 19.32
C LYS A 245 5.63 -14.76 19.87
N ALA A 246 5.48 -14.84 21.19
CA ALA A 246 4.21 -14.65 21.87
C ALA A 246 3.74 -13.17 21.87
N PRO A 247 4.58 -12.17 22.20
CA PRO A 247 4.10 -10.79 22.28
C PRO A 247 4.09 -10.02 20.94
N LEU A 248 4.81 -10.48 19.91
CA LEU A 248 4.97 -9.72 18.66
C LEU A 248 4.45 -10.50 17.46
N VAL A 249 3.44 -9.94 16.79
CA VAL A 249 3.00 -10.35 15.46
C VAL A 249 3.64 -9.42 14.44
N ILE A 250 4.32 -9.97 13.42
CA ILE A 250 5.02 -9.18 12.40
C ILE A 250 4.25 -9.26 11.08
N ARG A 251 3.94 -8.10 10.49
CA ARG A 251 3.21 -7.96 9.22
C ARG A 251 4.05 -7.32 8.12
N LEU A 252 3.80 -7.75 6.88
CA LEU A 252 4.30 -7.09 5.67
C LEU A 252 3.45 -5.85 5.38
N GLY A 253 4.12 -4.74 5.06
CA GLY A 253 3.48 -3.48 4.69
C GLY A 253 2.71 -3.56 3.37
N GLU A 254 1.43 -3.16 3.41
CA GLU A 254 0.51 -3.29 2.28
C GLU A 254 0.87 -2.33 1.14
N PHE A 255 1.42 -1.16 1.44
CA PHE A 255 1.84 -0.21 0.43
C PHE A 255 3.00 -0.75 -0.41
N HIS A 256 4.01 -1.36 0.21
CA HIS A 256 5.12 -1.96 -0.51
C HIS A 256 4.73 -3.23 -1.28
N VAL A 257 3.80 -4.04 -0.76
CA VAL A 257 3.21 -5.17 -1.50
C VAL A 257 2.50 -4.66 -2.76
N SER A 258 1.69 -3.59 -2.64
CA SER A 258 0.99 -2.98 -3.77
C SER A 258 1.95 -2.44 -4.84
N MET A 259 3.03 -1.77 -4.44
CA MET A 259 4.07 -1.29 -5.36
C MET A 259 4.75 -2.43 -6.12
N SER A 260 5.03 -3.54 -5.43
CA SER A 260 5.64 -4.70 -6.04
C SER A 260 4.69 -5.40 -7.02
N PHE A 261 3.40 -5.47 -6.69
CA PHE A 261 2.40 -6.03 -7.60
C PHE A 261 2.16 -5.14 -8.83
N LEU A 262 2.18 -3.81 -8.68
CA LEU A 262 2.20 -2.86 -9.79
C LEU A 262 3.37 -3.08 -10.74
N ALA A 263 4.57 -3.35 -10.20
CA ALA A 263 5.74 -3.65 -11.02
C ALA A 263 5.59 -4.96 -11.82
N ILE A 264 4.88 -5.95 -11.27
CA ILE A 264 4.55 -7.20 -11.98
C ILE A 264 3.60 -6.92 -13.15
N ILE A 265 2.53 -6.14 -12.92
CA ILE A 265 1.61 -5.70 -13.98
C ILE A 265 2.39 -4.97 -15.07
N GLY A 266 3.23 -4.01 -14.68
CA GLY A 266 4.09 -3.29 -15.62
C GLY A 266 4.99 -4.23 -16.44
N LYS A 267 5.68 -5.18 -15.80
CA LYS A 267 6.55 -6.14 -16.47
C LYS A 267 5.81 -7.01 -17.51
N ARG A 268 4.57 -7.41 -17.22
CA ARG A 268 3.74 -8.23 -18.11
C ARG A 268 3.23 -7.45 -19.33
N PHE A 269 2.75 -6.23 -19.12
CA PHE A 269 1.95 -5.51 -20.13
C PHE A 269 2.66 -4.33 -20.79
N LYS A 270 3.78 -3.85 -20.23
CA LYS A 270 4.53 -2.67 -20.74
C LYS A 270 4.72 -2.73 -22.25
N ASP A 271 5.35 -3.80 -22.71
CA ASP A 271 5.77 -3.96 -24.10
C ASP A 271 4.69 -4.64 -24.97
N ALA A 272 3.51 -4.92 -24.41
CA ALA A 272 2.34 -5.41 -25.15
C ALA A 272 1.42 -4.27 -25.66
N GLY A 273 1.78 -3.02 -25.37
CA GLY A 273 1.04 -1.81 -25.76
C GLY A 273 0.67 -0.88 -24.61
N LEU A 274 0.78 -1.34 -23.34
CA LEU A 274 0.45 -0.49 -22.19
C LEU A 274 1.30 0.77 -22.14
N TYR A 275 2.60 0.69 -22.45
CA TYR A 275 3.48 1.85 -22.53
C TYR A 275 2.92 2.91 -23.48
N ASN A 276 2.66 2.51 -24.72
CA ASN A 276 2.18 3.37 -25.80
C ASN A 276 0.85 4.00 -25.45
N ILE A 277 -0.12 3.21 -24.98
CA ILE A 277 -1.44 3.71 -24.60
C ILE A 277 -1.33 4.81 -23.54
N LEU A 278 -0.54 4.59 -22.49
CA LEU A 278 -0.41 5.56 -21.39
C LEU A 278 0.26 6.88 -21.83
N VAL A 279 1.16 6.81 -22.81
CA VAL A 279 1.88 7.99 -23.35
C VAL A 279 1.04 8.71 -24.40
N GLU A 280 0.52 7.99 -25.39
CA GLU A 280 -0.22 8.54 -26.53
C GLU A 280 -1.59 9.11 -26.13
N SER A 281 -2.23 8.55 -25.11
CA SER A 281 -3.44 9.13 -24.52
C SER A 281 -3.17 10.38 -23.66
N GLY A 282 -1.91 10.77 -23.47
CA GLY A 282 -1.52 11.97 -22.72
C GLY A 282 -1.70 11.87 -21.19
N ILE A 283 -2.05 10.69 -20.65
CA ILE A 283 -2.28 10.52 -19.21
C ILE A 283 -0.98 10.41 -18.39
N VAL A 284 0.11 10.04 -19.05
CA VAL A 284 1.47 9.99 -18.49
C VAL A 284 2.48 10.59 -19.48
N ALA A 285 3.27 11.56 -19.01
CA ALA A 285 4.40 12.07 -19.78
C ALA A 285 5.50 11.00 -19.92
N GLU A 286 6.18 10.98 -21.07
CA GLU A 286 7.23 9.99 -21.40
C GLU A 286 8.32 9.91 -20.31
N GLY A 287 8.83 11.04 -19.82
CA GLY A 287 9.85 11.05 -18.74
C GLY A 287 9.38 10.46 -17.40
N SER A 288 8.07 10.20 -17.23
CA SER A 288 7.46 9.70 -16.01
C SER A 288 6.98 8.24 -16.10
N ILE A 289 6.94 7.64 -17.30
CA ILE A 289 6.33 6.34 -17.54
C ILE A 289 7.05 5.18 -16.84
N ASN A 290 8.38 5.21 -16.77
CA ASN A 290 9.15 4.16 -16.13
C ASN A 290 8.85 4.07 -14.63
N GLY A 291 8.66 5.22 -13.97
CA GLY A 291 8.23 5.25 -12.56
C GLY A 291 6.80 4.73 -12.35
N VAL A 292 5.92 4.93 -13.34
CA VAL A 292 4.54 4.40 -13.32
C VAL A 292 4.55 2.88 -13.46
N LEU A 293 5.19 2.36 -14.50
CA LEU A 293 5.23 0.93 -14.82
C LEU A 293 6.06 0.11 -13.84
N SER A 294 7.04 0.72 -13.16
CA SER A 294 7.80 0.04 -12.10
C SER A 294 7.10 0.12 -10.72
N GLY A 295 5.91 0.72 -10.62
CA GLY A 295 5.21 0.94 -9.35
C GLY A 295 5.84 1.96 -8.39
N LYS A 296 6.96 2.60 -8.77
CA LYS A 296 7.72 3.54 -7.91
C LYS A 296 6.97 4.86 -7.69
N CYS A 297 6.24 5.33 -8.71
CA CYS A 297 5.37 6.49 -8.61
C CYS A 297 3.96 6.08 -8.17
N TYR A 298 3.84 5.43 -7.00
CA TYR A 298 2.62 4.74 -6.53
C TYR A 298 1.30 5.44 -6.84
N ASN A 299 1.10 6.69 -6.40
CA ASN A 299 -0.16 7.42 -6.61
C ASN A 299 -0.50 7.57 -8.10
N ARG A 300 0.53 7.83 -8.92
CA ARG A 300 0.37 7.95 -10.38
C ARG A 300 0.11 6.59 -11.00
N SER A 301 0.82 5.54 -10.59
CA SER A 301 0.61 4.16 -11.03
C SER A 301 -0.83 3.70 -10.78
N VAL A 302 -1.32 3.82 -9.54
CA VAL A 302 -2.69 3.44 -9.17
C VAL A 302 -3.73 4.24 -9.98
N ARG A 303 -3.53 5.54 -10.18
CA ARG A 303 -4.42 6.36 -11.01
C ARG A 303 -4.47 5.86 -12.46
N CYS A 304 -3.32 5.58 -13.07
CA CYS A 304 -3.27 5.12 -14.46
C CYS A 304 -3.95 3.76 -14.63
N HIS A 305 -3.71 2.82 -13.71
CA HIS A 305 -4.37 1.53 -13.75
C HIS A 305 -5.88 1.61 -13.52
N LYS A 306 -6.37 2.54 -12.67
CA LYS A 306 -7.82 2.81 -12.54
C LYS A 306 -8.44 3.34 -13.83
N VAL A 307 -7.77 4.28 -14.50
CA VAL A 307 -8.22 4.82 -15.80
C VAL A 307 -8.24 3.71 -16.85
N MET A 308 -7.16 2.94 -16.96
CA MET A 308 -7.07 1.80 -17.89
C MET A 308 -8.13 0.73 -17.61
N PHE A 309 -8.37 0.40 -16.33
CA PHE A 309 -9.41 -0.55 -15.93
C PHE A 309 -10.79 -0.08 -16.38
N ASP A 310 -11.15 1.17 -16.09
CA ASP A 310 -12.43 1.77 -16.53
C ASP A 310 -12.56 1.76 -18.06
N ALA A 311 -11.53 2.23 -18.78
CA ALA A 311 -11.52 2.28 -20.24
C ALA A 311 -11.66 0.90 -20.91
N LEU A 312 -10.86 -0.08 -20.49
CA LEU A 312 -10.92 -1.45 -21.03
C LEU A 312 -12.25 -2.11 -20.66
N SER A 313 -12.75 -1.92 -19.44
CA SER A 313 -14.06 -2.45 -19.07
C SER A 313 -15.18 -1.85 -19.92
N ARG A 314 -15.16 -0.55 -20.26
CA ARG A 314 -16.17 0.04 -21.17
C ARG A 314 -16.11 -0.56 -22.58
N LEU A 315 -14.91 -0.75 -23.13
CA LEU A 315 -14.73 -1.40 -24.43
C LEU A 315 -15.25 -2.84 -24.41
N LEU A 316 -14.96 -3.58 -23.33
CA LEU A 316 -15.43 -4.95 -23.13
C LEU A 316 -16.96 -5.04 -22.99
N TRP A 317 -17.57 -4.14 -22.22
CA TRP A 317 -19.02 -4.05 -22.10
C TRP A 317 -19.69 -3.66 -23.41
N THR A 318 -19.05 -2.82 -24.22
CA THR A 318 -19.56 -2.46 -25.56
C THR A 318 -19.63 -3.71 -26.44
N GLU A 319 -18.54 -4.48 -26.52
CA GLU A 319 -18.52 -5.74 -27.27
C GLU A 319 -19.56 -6.75 -26.74
N PHE A 320 -19.76 -6.85 -25.42
CA PHE A 320 -20.83 -7.70 -24.86
C PHE A 320 -22.22 -7.23 -25.30
N LEU A 321 -22.53 -5.94 -25.17
CA LEU A 321 -23.82 -5.37 -25.54
C LEU A 321 -24.13 -5.47 -27.04
N ASP A 322 -23.10 -5.50 -27.89
CA ASP A 322 -23.24 -5.70 -29.33
C ASP A 322 -23.40 -7.18 -29.71
N SER A 323 -23.10 -8.11 -28.79
CA SER A 323 -23.20 -9.57 -29.00
C SER A 323 -24.55 -10.19 -28.61
N ILE A 324 -25.40 -9.45 -27.87
CA ILE A 324 -26.68 -9.92 -27.33
C ILE A 324 -27.87 -9.35 -28.11
N SER A 325 -29.08 -9.87 -27.87
CA SER A 325 -30.31 -9.39 -28.53
C SER A 325 -30.65 -7.95 -28.15
N ALA A 326 -31.49 -7.30 -28.95
CA ALA A 326 -31.94 -5.93 -28.67
C ALA A 326 -32.71 -5.83 -27.34
N GLU A 327 -33.47 -6.88 -27.01
CA GLU A 327 -34.23 -7.02 -25.77
C GLU A 327 -33.29 -7.16 -24.55
N GLU A 328 -32.31 -8.05 -24.61
CA GLU A 328 -31.31 -8.23 -23.55
C GLU A 328 -30.45 -6.97 -23.37
N ARG A 329 -30.07 -6.32 -24.48
CA ARG A 329 -29.34 -5.05 -24.47
C ARG A 329 -30.15 -3.96 -23.76
N LYS A 330 -31.44 -3.82 -24.09
CA LYS A 330 -32.32 -2.87 -23.43
C LYS A 330 -32.38 -3.16 -21.92
N HIS A 331 -32.51 -4.42 -21.54
CA HIS A 331 -32.55 -4.85 -20.16
C HIS A 331 -31.27 -4.48 -19.38
N CYS A 332 -30.09 -4.71 -19.96
CA CYS A 332 -28.81 -4.31 -19.37
C CYS A 332 -28.72 -2.78 -19.16
N LEU A 333 -29.22 -1.99 -20.11
CA LEU A 333 -29.22 -0.53 -20.03
C LEU A 333 -30.23 0.00 -18.99
N GLU A 334 -31.37 -0.68 -18.79
CA GLU A 334 -32.32 -0.37 -17.73
C GLU A 334 -31.70 -0.62 -16.35
N MET A 335 -31.03 -1.76 -16.15
CA MET A 335 -30.30 -2.05 -14.91
C MET A 335 -29.17 -1.03 -14.67
N SER A 336 -28.45 -0.67 -15.71
CA SER A 336 -27.43 0.37 -15.66
C SER A 336 -27.99 1.73 -15.19
N LEU A 337 -29.15 2.14 -15.72
CA LEU A 337 -29.83 3.36 -15.30
C LEU A 337 -30.33 3.26 -13.84
N TYR A 338 -30.84 2.10 -13.43
CA TYR A 338 -31.25 1.84 -12.05
C TYR A 338 -30.07 2.03 -11.09
N LEU A 339 -28.91 1.41 -11.36
CA LEU A 339 -27.72 1.55 -10.51
C LEU A 339 -27.24 3.00 -10.45
N TYR A 340 -27.22 3.71 -11.58
CA TYR A 340 -26.88 5.13 -11.65
C TYR A 340 -27.80 5.99 -10.76
N GLN A 341 -29.12 5.83 -10.89
CA GLN A 341 -30.11 6.62 -10.15
C GLN A 341 -29.99 6.40 -8.64
N ASN A 342 -29.90 5.13 -8.22
CA ASN A 342 -29.74 4.78 -6.80
C ASN A 342 -28.41 5.29 -6.24
N TYR A 343 -27.34 5.29 -7.04
CA TYR A 343 -26.05 5.83 -6.63
C TYR A 343 -26.11 7.35 -6.41
N ILE A 344 -26.68 8.11 -7.36
CA ILE A 344 -26.81 9.57 -7.25
C ILE A 344 -27.69 9.97 -6.06
N GLN A 345 -28.75 9.21 -5.79
CA GLN A 345 -29.61 9.41 -4.62
C GLN A 345 -28.94 8.98 -3.30
N GLY A 346 -27.80 8.30 -3.37
CA GLY A 346 -27.07 7.77 -2.21
C GLY A 346 -27.79 6.62 -1.49
N ILE A 347 -28.69 5.95 -2.21
CA ILE A 347 -29.47 4.79 -1.76
C ILE A 347 -28.71 3.49 -2.08
N LEU A 348 -27.89 3.47 -3.14
CA LEU A 348 -27.10 2.30 -3.50
C LEU A 348 -26.12 1.95 -2.36
N LYS A 349 -26.31 0.77 -1.75
CA LYS A 349 -25.40 0.20 -0.76
C LYS A 349 -24.68 -1.00 -1.32
N LYS A 350 -23.56 -1.34 -0.69
CA LYS A 350 -22.72 -2.50 -1.02
C LYS A 350 -23.50 -3.82 -1.05
N ASN A 351 -24.43 -4.00 -0.11
CA ASN A 351 -25.15 -5.26 0.10
C ASN A 351 -26.50 -5.31 -0.62
N ASP A 352 -26.91 -4.24 -1.30
CA ASP A 352 -28.27 -4.06 -1.84
C ASP A 352 -28.28 -4.11 -3.38
N LEU A 353 -27.34 -4.83 -3.99
CA LEU A 353 -27.35 -5.04 -5.44
C LEU A 353 -28.50 -5.99 -5.82
N PRO A 354 -29.37 -5.65 -6.78
CA PRO A 354 -30.51 -6.49 -7.15
C PRO A 354 -30.09 -7.88 -7.67
N ASP A 355 -30.88 -8.92 -7.41
CA ASP A 355 -30.63 -10.27 -7.94
C ASP A 355 -30.53 -10.29 -9.47
N GLU A 356 -31.32 -9.46 -10.13
CA GLU A 356 -31.29 -9.27 -11.58
C GLU A 356 -29.93 -8.76 -12.09
N PHE A 357 -29.23 -7.94 -11.30
CA PHE A 357 -27.87 -7.52 -11.63
C PHE A 357 -26.89 -8.70 -11.60
N ASN A 358 -27.06 -9.64 -10.65
CA ASN A 358 -26.22 -10.84 -10.58
C ASN A 358 -26.41 -11.70 -11.85
N ILE A 359 -27.64 -11.86 -12.34
CA ILE A 359 -27.93 -12.60 -13.58
C ILE A 359 -27.26 -11.94 -14.79
N ILE A 360 -27.36 -10.61 -14.93
CA ILE A 360 -26.69 -9.87 -16.00
C ILE A 360 -25.18 -10.08 -15.92
N PHE A 361 -24.60 -10.01 -14.72
CA PHE A 361 -23.17 -10.17 -14.52
C PHE A 361 -22.69 -11.61 -14.80
N GLU A 362 -23.48 -12.62 -14.46
CA GLU A 362 -23.20 -14.03 -14.82
C GLU A 362 -23.22 -14.24 -16.34
N ASN A 363 -24.20 -13.66 -17.05
CA ASN A 363 -24.26 -13.71 -18.51
C ASN A 363 -23.06 -13.01 -19.16
N PHE A 364 -22.66 -11.86 -18.61
CA PHE A 364 -21.44 -11.16 -19.03
C PHE A 364 -20.18 -12.02 -18.82
N ASN A 365 -20.04 -12.68 -17.66
CA ASN A 365 -18.90 -13.55 -17.38
C ASN A 365 -18.85 -14.76 -18.33
N ARG A 366 -20.00 -15.38 -18.63
CA ARG A 366 -20.08 -16.47 -19.61
C ARG A 366 -19.66 -16.03 -21.02
N PHE A 367 -20.03 -14.81 -21.41
CA PHE A 367 -19.57 -14.21 -22.66
C PHE A 367 -18.04 -14.04 -22.68
N VAL A 368 -17.45 -13.51 -21.59
CA VAL A 368 -16.01 -13.34 -21.45
C VAL A 368 -15.28 -14.68 -21.54
N GLU A 369 -15.74 -15.70 -20.82
CA GLU A 369 -15.16 -17.05 -20.84
C GLU A 369 -15.11 -17.63 -22.26
N LYS A 370 -16.24 -17.59 -22.99
CA LYS A 370 -16.33 -18.06 -24.37
C LYS A 370 -15.39 -17.32 -25.33
N LYS A 371 -15.21 -16.00 -25.14
CA LYS A 371 -14.30 -15.20 -25.96
C LYS A 371 -12.83 -15.47 -25.63
N CYS A 372 -12.50 -15.71 -24.36
CA CYS A 372 -11.14 -16.10 -23.97
C CYS A 372 -10.70 -17.43 -24.62
N GLU A 373 -11.61 -18.39 -24.81
CA GLU A 373 -11.30 -19.67 -25.47
C GLU A 373 -10.95 -19.54 -26.95
N THR A 374 -11.42 -18.47 -27.60
CA THR A 374 -11.34 -18.30 -29.06
C THR A 374 -10.43 -17.17 -29.49
N ASN A 375 -10.03 -16.27 -28.58
CA ASN A 375 -9.23 -15.09 -28.90
C ASN A 375 -8.14 -14.85 -27.85
N VAL A 376 -6.90 -15.12 -28.25
CA VAL A 376 -5.72 -15.02 -27.37
C VAL A 376 -5.39 -13.58 -26.96
N THR A 377 -5.65 -12.59 -27.82
CA THR A 377 -5.43 -11.18 -27.47
C THR A 377 -6.49 -10.69 -26.49
N PHE A 378 -7.74 -11.13 -26.67
CA PHE A 378 -8.83 -10.90 -25.74
C PHE A 378 -8.48 -11.49 -24.37
N GLU A 379 -8.15 -12.78 -24.31
CA GLU A 379 -7.76 -13.47 -23.07
C GLU A 379 -6.61 -12.75 -22.35
N PHE A 380 -5.57 -12.36 -23.09
CA PHE A 380 -4.44 -11.65 -22.52
C PHE A 380 -4.84 -10.32 -21.84
N TRP A 381 -5.71 -9.53 -22.46
CA TRP A 381 -6.18 -8.26 -21.87
C TRP A 381 -7.29 -8.43 -20.83
N ILE A 382 -8.04 -9.54 -20.84
CA ILE A 382 -8.85 -9.95 -19.69
C ILE A 382 -7.94 -10.22 -18.48
N SER A 383 -6.80 -10.88 -18.66
CA SER A 383 -5.83 -11.08 -17.58
C SER A 383 -5.30 -9.75 -17.00
N TYR A 384 -5.24 -8.68 -17.79
CA TYR A 384 -4.93 -7.33 -17.29
C TYR A 384 -6.03 -6.82 -16.35
N LEU A 385 -7.30 -6.92 -16.77
CA LEU A 385 -8.45 -6.53 -15.95
C LEU A 385 -8.53 -7.35 -14.65
N GLU A 386 -8.24 -8.66 -14.71
CA GLU A 386 -8.17 -9.50 -13.51
C GLU A 386 -7.10 -9.02 -12.53
N MET A 387 -5.86 -8.82 -13.01
CA MET A 387 -4.74 -8.39 -12.17
C MET A 387 -4.95 -6.99 -11.59
N VAL A 388 -5.42 -6.03 -12.39
CA VAL A 388 -5.74 -4.69 -11.88
C VAL A 388 -6.93 -4.75 -10.94
N GLY A 389 -7.92 -5.61 -11.20
CA GLY A 389 -9.02 -5.89 -10.29
C GLY A 389 -8.52 -6.40 -8.93
N SER A 390 -7.55 -7.33 -8.91
CA SER A 390 -6.93 -7.81 -7.66
C SER A 390 -6.25 -6.68 -6.89
N LEU A 391 -5.55 -5.78 -7.60
CA LEU A 391 -4.97 -4.58 -6.99
C LEU A 391 -6.06 -3.68 -6.38
N LEU A 392 -7.15 -3.42 -7.10
CA LEU A 392 -8.26 -2.59 -6.61
C LEU A 392 -8.93 -3.22 -5.38
N ARG A 393 -9.15 -4.54 -5.38
CA ARG A 393 -9.68 -5.27 -4.22
C ARG A 393 -8.72 -5.22 -3.02
N PHE A 394 -7.41 -5.29 -3.24
CA PHE A 394 -6.43 -5.10 -2.17
C PHE A 394 -6.52 -3.70 -1.56
N LEU A 395 -6.62 -2.67 -2.42
CA LEU A 395 -6.82 -1.29 -1.96
C LEU A 395 -8.17 -1.10 -1.25
N ARG A 396 -9.22 -1.80 -1.69
CA ARG A 396 -10.55 -1.81 -1.06
C ARG A 396 -10.44 -2.37 0.36
N ALA A 397 -9.83 -3.54 0.53
CA ALA A 397 -9.61 -4.16 1.83
C ALA A 397 -8.93 -3.20 2.82
N THR A 398 -7.87 -2.51 2.39
CA THR A 398 -7.22 -1.49 3.21
C THR A 398 -8.14 -0.29 3.51
N ARG A 399 -8.87 0.20 2.50
CA ARG A 399 -9.68 1.42 2.64
C ARG A 399 -10.95 1.24 3.46
N THR A 400 -11.50 0.03 3.49
CA THR A 400 -12.65 -0.37 4.33
C THR A 400 -12.25 -1.07 5.63
N ALA A 401 -10.94 -1.25 5.87
CA ALA A 401 -10.44 -2.03 6.99
C ALA A 401 -11.03 -3.46 7.06
N ASP A 402 -11.19 -4.13 5.90
CA ASP A 402 -11.70 -5.51 5.81
C ASP A 402 -10.55 -6.52 5.83
N TRP A 403 -10.38 -7.18 6.99
CA TRP A 403 -9.29 -8.12 7.22
C TRP A 403 -9.42 -9.43 6.42
N ASP A 404 -10.64 -9.94 6.27
CA ASP A 404 -10.89 -11.17 5.52
C ASP A 404 -10.61 -10.96 4.03
N LEU A 405 -11.08 -9.84 3.47
CA LEU A 405 -10.78 -9.46 2.09
C LEU A 405 -9.27 -9.25 1.88
N HIS A 406 -8.56 -8.69 2.87
CA HIS A 406 -7.10 -8.54 2.81
C HIS A 406 -6.41 -9.88 2.62
N LEU A 407 -6.74 -10.89 3.43
CA LEU A 407 -6.13 -12.22 3.33
C LEU A 407 -6.51 -12.94 2.03
N ALA A 408 -7.78 -12.86 1.63
CA ALA A 408 -8.28 -13.45 0.40
C ALA A 408 -7.55 -12.92 -0.85
N VAL A 409 -7.30 -11.61 -0.90
CA VAL A 409 -6.59 -10.99 -2.03
C VAL A 409 -5.09 -11.27 -1.98
N ILE A 410 -4.46 -11.32 -0.81
CA ILE A 410 -3.05 -11.74 -0.69
C ILE A 410 -2.86 -13.13 -1.31
N GLU A 411 -3.74 -14.08 -0.99
CA GLU A 411 -3.70 -15.42 -1.59
C GLU A 411 -3.91 -15.39 -3.11
N GLU A 412 -4.83 -14.55 -3.61
CA GLU A 412 -5.08 -14.36 -5.05
C GLU A 412 -3.84 -13.85 -5.81
N ILE A 413 -3.03 -12.97 -5.20
CA ILE A 413 -1.89 -12.34 -5.89
C ILE A 413 -0.56 -13.10 -5.78
N ILE A 414 -0.38 -13.97 -4.78
CA ILE A 414 0.88 -14.72 -4.56
C ILE A 414 1.40 -15.41 -5.83
N PRO A 415 0.59 -16.14 -6.61
CA PRO A 415 1.05 -16.82 -7.82
C PRO A 415 1.81 -15.89 -8.79
N TRP A 416 1.36 -14.64 -8.93
CA TRP A 416 2.01 -13.68 -9.83
C TRP A 416 3.42 -13.29 -9.40
N PHE A 417 3.71 -13.29 -8.09
CA PHE A 417 5.06 -13.06 -7.58
C PHE A 417 6.02 -14.19 -7.96
N PHE A 418 5.52 -15.43 -8.05
CA PHE A 418 6.28 -16.56 -8.58
C PHE A 418 6.45 -16.48 -10.10
N SER A 419 5.39 -16.19 -10.85
CA SER A 419 5.45 -16.10 -12.33
C SER A 419 6.50 -15.11 -12.82
N TYR A 420 6.61 -13.96 -12.15
CA TYR A 420 7.44 -12.84 -12.60
C TYR A 420 8.74 -12.65 -11.81
N ASP A 421 9.15 -13.67 -11.04
CA ASP A 421 10.43 -13.73 -10.33
C ASP A 421 10.65 -12.62 -9.28
N HIS A 422 9.59 -12.18 -8.61
CA HIS A 422 9.70 -11.31 -7.43
C HIS A 422 10.07 -12.14 -6.20
N VAL A 423 11.23 -12.81 -6.28
CA VAL A 423 11.67 -13.91 -5.40
C VAL A 423 11.55 -13.58 -3.90
N ASN A 424 11.88 -12.35 -3.51
CA ASN A 424 11.80 -11.94 -2.12
C ASN A 424 10.35 -11.99 -1.60
N TYR A 425 9.40 -11.42 -2.33
CA TYR A 425 7.98 -11.49 -1.96
C TYR A 425 7.42 -12.90 -2.15
N ALA A 426 7.79 -13.60 -3.23
CA ALA A 426 7.39 -14.99 -3.47
C ALA A 426 7.79 -15.92 -2.31
N ARG A 427 8.94 -15.67 -1.66
CA ARG A 427 9.40 -16.41 -0.48
C ARG A 427 8.56 -16.11 0.77
N TYR A 428 8.29 -14.84 1.05
CA TYR A 428 7.76 -14.41 2.35
C TYR A 428 6.25 -14.22 2.39
N LEU A 429 5.57 -13.97 1.27
CA LEU A 429 4.10 -13.85 1.24
C LEU A 429 3.37 -15.15 1.62
N PRO A 430 3.80 -16.35 1.17
CA PRO A 430 3.22 -17.62 1.63
C PRO A 430 3.29 -17.77 3.15
N ILE A 431 4.43 -17.41 3.74
CA ILE A 431 4.67 -17.52 5.18
C ILE A 431 3.82 -16.50 5.94
N TYR A 432 3.80 -15.25 5.47
CA TYR A 432 2.95 -14.18 5.99
C TYR A 432 1.48 -14.62 5.99
N LEU A 433 0.96 -15.09 4.85
CA LEU A 433 -0.42 -15.53 4.73
C LEU A 433 -0.75 -16.64 5.73
N LEU A 434 0.11 -17.65 5.81
CA LEU A 434 -0.10 -18.78 6.71
C LEU A 434 -0.07 -18.38 8.19
N GLU A 435 0.86 -17.52 8.61
CA GLU A 435 0.88 -16.97 9.98
C GLU A 435 -0.38 -16.14 10.26
N MET A 436 -0.82 -15.30 9.32
CA MET A 436 -2.01 -14.46 9.49
C MET A 436 -3.30 -15.28 9.58
N LEU A 437 -3.42 -16.37 8.82
CA LEU A 437 -4.57 -17.28 8.87
C LEU A 437 -4.63 -18.07 10.19
N ASN A 438 -3.49 -18.24 10.87
CA ASN A 438 -3.41 -18.94 12.15
C ASN A 438 -3.50 -18.01 13.37
N LEU A 439 -3.72 -16.69 13.19
CA LEU A 439 -3.90 -15.76 14.31
C LEU A 439 -5.06 -16.15 15.25
N PRO A 440 -6.21 -16.68 14.79
CA PRO A 440 -7.27 -17.11 15.70
C PRO A 440 -6.82 -18.13 16.75
N LYS A 441 -5.84 -18.98 16.40
CA LYS A 441 -5.27 -20.00 17.30
C LYS A 441 -4.06 -19.49 18.08
N THR A 442 -3.21 -18.68 17.44
CA THR A 442 -1.90 -18.30 17.98
C THR A 442 -1.89 -16.98 18.74
N HIS A 443 -2.70 -16.00 18.33
CA HIS A 443 -2.77 -14.64 18.87
C HIS A 443 -4.23 -14.12 18.80
N PRO A 444 -5.17 -14.72 19.55
CA PRO A 444 -6.60 -14.41 19.42
C PRO A 444 -6.93 -12.95 19.75
N LEU A 445 -6.16 -12.31 20.65
CA LEU A 445 -6.31 -10.89 20.96
C LEU A 445 -5.99 -10.02 19.75
N VAL A 446 -4.84 -10.27 19.11
CA VAL A 446 -4.47 -9.58 17.88
C VAL A 446 -5.49 -9.85 16.76
N TYR A 447 -5.93 -11.09 16.59
CA TYR A 447 -6.94 -11.43 15.58
C TYR A 447 -8.23 -10.61 15.76
N SER A 448 -8.73 -10.47 16.99
CA SER A 448 -9.91 -9.66 17.30
C SER A 448 -9.72 -8.20 16.89
N GLU A 449 -8.54 -7.64 17.17
CA GLU A 449 -8.20 -6.25 16.83
C GLU A 449 -8.11 -6.02 15.31
N LEU A 450 -7.44 -6.93 14.59
CA LEU A 450 -7.33 -6.83 13.12
C LEU A 450 -8.68 -7.03 12.44
N SER A 451 -9.48 -7.98 12.90
CA SER A 451 -10.85 -8.22 12.40
C SER A 451 -11.78 -7.04 12.68
N SER A 452 -11.52 -6.27 13.74
CA SER A 452 -12.22 -5.02 14.06
C SER A 452 -11.72 -3.81 13.24
N GLY A 453 -10.79 -4.03 12.30
CA GLY A 453 -10.26 -2.98 11.43
C GLY A 453 -9.04 -2.23 11.97
N ASN A 454 -8.48 -2.60 13.14
CA ASN A 454 -7.32 -1.91 13.74
C ASN A 454 -5.97 -2.28 13.08
N PHE A 455 -6.01 -2.74 11.82
CA PHE A 455 -4.84 -3.04 10.99
C PHE A 455 -4.50 -1.91 9.99
N VAL A 456 -5.37 -0.90 9.88
CA VAL A 456 -5.19 0.30 9.04
C VAL A 456 -5.36 1.57 9.87
N ALA A 457 -4.86 2.71 9.38
CA ALA A 457 -5.07 4.00 10.03
C ALA A 457 -6.15 4.83 9.32
N GLN A 458 -7.10 5.33 10.08
CA GLN A 458 -8.10 6.29 9.64
C GLN A 458 -7.68 7.71 10.08
N ARG A 459 -7.54 8.63 9.14
CA ARG A 459 -6.97 9.97 9.41
C ARG A 459 -7.98 11.12 9.36
N GLN A 460 -9.23 10.82 9.07
CA GLN A 460 -10.32 11.78 8.87
C GLN A 460 -11.66 11.14 9.25
N ASN A 461 -12.68 11.95 9.49
CA ASN A 461 -13.97 11.54 10.05
C ASN A 461 -15.17 11.86 9.15
N ASN A 462 -14.94 12.11 7.86
CA ASN A 462 -15.98 12.49 6.89
C ASN A 462 -16.39 11.35 5.94
N TYR A 463 -15.55 10.32 5.78
CA TYR A 463 -15.79 9.22 4.82
C TYR A 463 -15.31 7.86 5.34
N GLY A 464 -16.04 6.79 5.02
CA GLY A 464 -15.66 5.43 5.40
C GLY A 464 -14.51 4.83 4.60
N PHE A 465 -14.50 5.05 3.28
CA PHE A 465 -13.51 4.49 2.36
C PHE A 465 -12.16 5.25 2.35
N CYS A 466 -11.50 5.32 3.49
CA CYS A 466 -10.32 6.18 3.70
C CYS A 466 -9.21 5.57 4.56
N GLY A 467 -9.29 4.29 4.89
CA GLY A 467 -8.20 3.57 5.56
C GLY A 467 -6.88 3.69 4.78
N VAL A 468 -5.79 3.86 5.53
CA VAL A 468 -4.42 4.00 5.03
C VAL A 468 -3.56 2.88 5.60
N ALA A 469 -2.83 2.18 4.74
CA ALA A 469 -1.89 1.12 5.13
C ALA A 469 -0.84 1.65 6.12
N MET A 470 -0.45 0.85 7.11
CA MET A 470 0.38 1.29 8.22
C MET A 470 1.79 1.73 7.78
N ASP A 471 2.39 1.00 6.85
CA ASP A 471 3.68 1.37 6.24
C ASP A 471 3.56 2.64 5.36
N GLN A 472 2.39 2.91 4.79
CA GLN A 472 2.14 4.18 4.11
C GLN A 472 1.98 5.35 5.10
N VAL A 473 1.48 5.10 6.31
CA VAL A 473 1.30 6.14 7.33
C VAL A 473 2.64 6.70 7.77
N ILE A 474 3.63 5.85 8.06
CA ILE A 474 4.97 6.31 8.46
C ILE A 474 5.62 7.14 7.34
N GLU A 475 5.43 6.73 6.08
CA GLU A 475 5.92 7.46 4.91
C GLU A 475 5.27 8.85 4.78
N GLN A 476 3.96 8.94 4.97
CA GLN A 476 3.21 10.19 4.88
C GLN A 476 3.33 11.07 6.14
N THR A 477 3.90 10.57 7.23
CA THR A 477 4.01 11.29 8.51
C THR A 477 5.46 11.44 8.89
N ALA A 478 6.02 10.59 9.76
CA ALA A 478 7.36 10.74 10.31
C ALA A 478 8.43 10.95 9.23
N ASN A 479 8.41 10.17 8.14
CA ASN A 479 9.42 10.28 7.08
C ASN A 479 9.27 11.57 6.27
N ARG A 480 8.05 11.93 5.86
CA ARG A 480 7.80 13.17 5.12
C ARG A 480 8.06 14.40 5.98
N ASP A 481 7.52 14.43 7.19
CA ASP A 481 7.60 15.57 8.11
C ASP A 481 9.04 15.90 8.47
N SER A 482 9.85 14.87 8.71
CA SER A 482 11.27 15.05 9.00
C SER A 482 12.08 15.55 7.80
N LYS A 483 11.61 15.33 6.57
CA LYS A 483 12.22 15.86 5.32
C LYS A 483 11.72 17.27 4.94
N THR A 484 10.74 17.84 5.65
CA THR A 484 10.26 19.21 5.39
C THR A 484 11.27 20.29 5.81
N LYS A 485 11.05 21.55 5.41
CA LYS A 485 11.88 22.70 5.86
C LYS A 485 11.83 22.91 7.38
N GLY A 486 10.71 22.56 8.03
CA GLY A 486 10.58 22.53 9.50
C GLY A 486 10.94 21.18 10.14
N GLY A 487 11.43 20.24 9.34
CA GLY A 487 11.84 18.89 9.73
C GLY A 487 13.24 18.85 10.33
N LEU A 488 13.93 17.72 10.18
CA LEU A 488 15.27 17.45 10.70
C LEU A 488 16.39 17.97 9.80
N LYS A 489 16.06 18.46 8.59
CA LYS A 489 17.06 18.93 7.62
C LYS A 489 17.96 20.02 8.22
N GLY A 490 19.26 19.76 8.24
CA GLY A 490 20.29 20.68 8.75
C GLY A 490 20.68 20.47 10.22
N PHE A 491 20.04 19.55 10.95
CA PHE A 491 20.45 19.16 12.30
C PHE A 491 20.23 17.67 12.62
N SER A 492 20.04 16.83 11.60
CA SER A 492 19.85 15.38 11.68
C SER A 492 20.99 14.64 12.40
N ARG A 493 22.20 15.21 12.43
CA ARG A 493 23.36 14.67 13.15
C ARG A 493 23.47 15.12 14.61
N ASN A 494 22.50 15.87 15.13
CA ASN A 494 22.47 16.33 16.52
C ASN A 494 21.39 15.56 17.29
N PRO A 495 21.76 14.49 18.03
CA PRO A 495 20.80 13.59 18.66
C PRO A 495 19.86 14.31 19.63
N ALA A 496 20.37 15.29 20.38
CA ALA A 496 19.57 16.11 21.29
C ALA A 496 18.53 16.98 20.55
N ALA A 497 18.89 17.54 19.39
CA ALA A 497 17.98 18.35 18.58
C ALA A 497 16.94 17.50 17.85
N VAL A 498 17.34 16.33 17.36
CA VAL A 498 16.48 15.33 16.73
C VAL A 498 15.45 14.80 17.74
N HIS A 499 15.92 14.40 18.92
CA HIS A 499 15.05 13.90 19.98
C HIS A 499 14.06 14.96 20.45
N ARG A 500 14.53 16.21 20.66
CA ARG A 500 13.63 17.34 20.95
C ARG A 500 12.57 17.50 19.87
N TRP A 501 12.96 17.46 18.60
CA TRP A 501 12.03 17.59 17.49
C TRP A 501 10.98 16.47 17.51
N MET A 502 11.36 15.21 17.76
CA MET A 502 10.41 14.09 17.78
C MET A 502 9.35 14.24 18.85
N LEU A 503 9.78 14.65 20.06
CA LEU A 503 8.86 14.88 21.16
C LEU A 503 7.98 16.10 20.87
N SER A 504 8.56 17.25 20.53
CA SER A 504 7.79 18.49 20.42
C SER A 504 7.01 18.64 19.11
N HIS A 505 7.31 17.88 18.06
CA HIS A 505 6.77 18.13 16.71
C HIS A 505 5.26 18.07 16.64
N HIS A 506 4.65 17.04 17.22
CA HIS A 506 3.20 16.89 17.21
C HIS A 506 2.50 18.02 18.01
N LEU A 507 3.07 18.43 19.15
CA LEU A 507 2.57 19.58 19.92
C LEU A 507 2.72 20.89 19.14
N ARG A 508 3.84 21.08 18.43
CA ARG A 508 4.02 22.23 17.53
C ARG A 508 3.02 22.23 16.38
N ALA A 509 2.72 21.06 15.80
CA ALA A 509 1.71 20.93 14.76
C ALA A 509 0.32 21.32 15.30
N HIS A 510 -0.04 20.85 16.49
CA HIS A 510 -1.28 21.25 17.18
C HIS A 510 -1.33 22.76 17.45
N ILE A 511 -0.25 23.37 17.95
CA ILE A 511 -0.18 24.83 18.15
C ILE A 511 -0.33 25.55 16.80
N CYS A 512 0.30 25.05 15.74
CA CYS A 512 0.18 25.62 14.40
C CYS A 512 -1.27 25.59 13.90
N LEU A 513 -1.96 24.45 14.03
CA LEU A 513 -3.38 24.32 13.68
C LEU A 513 -4.27 25.27 14.49
N SER A 514 -4.01 25.42 15.79
CA SER A 514 -4.73 26.40 16.63
C SER A 514 -4.46 27.83 16.17
N CYS A 515 -3.23 28.18 15.80
CA CYS A 515 -2.92 29.49 15.22
C CYS A 515 -3.64 29.71 13.88
N GLU A 516 -3.72 28.70 13.01
CA GLU A 516 -4.47 28.78 11.75
C GLU A 516 -5.96 29.07 12.01
N LYS A 517 -6.59 28.35 12.94
CA LYS A 517 -7.97 28.60 13.38
C LYS A 517 -8.15 30.02 13.91
N LEU A 518 -7.29 30.46 14.83
CA LEU A 518 -7.34 31.81 15.40
C LEU A 518 -7.17 32.91 14.34
N SER A 519 -6.39 32.64 13.29
CA SER A 519 -6.19 33.57 12.18
C SER A 519 -7.29 33.54 11.11
N GLY A 520 -8.31 32.69 11.27
CA GLY A 520 -9.34 32.47 10.25
C GLY A 520 -8.80 31.84 8.96
N LYS A 521 -7.66 31.16 9.03
CA LYS A 521 -6.99 30.47 7.90
C LYS A 521 -7.06 28.96 8.00
N SER A 522 -7.86 28.42 8.93
CA SER A 522 -8.15 26.99 8.97
C SER A 522 -8.76 26.55 7.64
N LYS A 523 -8.28 25.42 7.11
CA LYS A 523 -8.92 24.80 5.95
C LYS A 523 -10.35 24.40 6.32
N GLU A 524 -11.27 24.59 5.37
CA GLU A 524 -12.63 24.03 5.44
C GLU A 524 -12.58 22.51 5.65
N GLU A 525 -13.73 21.92 6.02
CA GLU A 525 -13.86 20.48 6.18
C GLU A 525 -13.27 19.73 4.98
N TYR A 526 -12.48 18.69 5.27
CA TYR A 526 -11.81 17.93 4.24
C TYR A 526 -12.84 17.17 3.40
N VAL A 527 -13.14 17.71 2.23
CA VAL A 527 -13.89 17.00 1.19
C VAL A 527 -12.91 16.19 0.34
N LYS A 528 -13.26 14.93 0.05
CA LYS A 528 -12.39 14.04 -0.73
C LYS A 528 -12.21 14.62 -2.13
N LYS A 529 -10.95 14.82 -2.56
CA LYS A 529 -10.67 15.40 -3.90
C LYS A 529 -11.31 14.61 -5.04
N ASP A 530 -11.36 13.29 -4.91
CA ASP A 530 -11.91 12.37 -5.91
C ASP A 530 -13.41 12.58 -6.20
N ILE A 531 -14.14 13.34 -5.38
CA ILE A 531 -15.57 13.67 -5.58
C ILE A 531 -15.80 15.12 -6.01
N TYR A 532 -14.73 15.92 -6.19
CA TYR A 532 -14.89 17.26 -6.74
C TYR A 532 -15.30 17.20 -8.21
N PRO A 533 -16.28 17.99 -8.67
CA PRO A 533 -16.73 17.98 -10.05
C PRO A 533 -15.59 18.12 -11.07
N SER A 534 -14.60 18.96 -10.78
CA SER A 534 -13.42 19.14 -11.64
C SER A 534 -12.50 17.91 -11.70
N GLU A 535 -12.38 17.13 -10.62
CA GLU A 535 -11.60 15.90 -10.61
C GLU A 535 -12.37 14.73 -11.25
N ILE A 536 -13.71 14.71 -11.10
CA ILE A 536 -14.60 13.78 -11.82
C ILE A 536 -14.46 14.00 -13.33
N GLN A 537 -14.59 15.24 -13.79
CA GLN A 537 -14.42 15.59 -15.21
C GLN A 537 -13.04 15.18 -15.73
N LYS A 538 -11.96 15.54 -15.02
CA LYS A 538 -10.59 15.14 -15.39
C LYS A 538 -10.44 13.62 -15.49
N PHE A 539 -11.04 12.87 -14.58
CA PHE A 539 -11.00 11.41 -14.62
C PHE A 539 -11.70 10.87 -15.87
N GLU A 540 -12.90 11.37 -16.16
CA GLU A 540 -13.65 10.97 -17.34
C GLU A 540 -12.93 11.34 -18.66
N ASP A 541 -12.31 12.52 -18.73
CA ASP A 541 -11.54 12.95 -19.90
C ASP A 541 -10.33 12.03 -20.13
N MET A 542 -9.64 11.62 -19.07
CA MET A 542 -8.56 10.64 -19.16
C MET A 542 -9.07 9.28 -19.65
N VAL A 543 -10.22 8.81 -19.17
CA VAL A 543 -10.83 7.54 -19.63
C VAL A 543 -11.19 7.63 -21.12
N LYS A 544 -11.86 8.70 -21.55
CA LYS A 544 -12.19 8.94 -22.96
C LYS A 544 -10.94 8.98 -23.84
N SER A 545 -9.87 9.65 -23.39
CA SER A 545 -8.60 9.70 -24.11
C SER A 545 -8.02 8.30 -24.32
N VAL A 546 -8.01 7.46 -23.28
CA VAL A 546 -7.56 6.07 -23.37
C VAL A 546 -8.45 5.23 -24.29
N VAL A 547 -9.78 5.34 -24.17
CA VAL A 547 -10.73 4.64 -25.06
C VAL A 547 -10.49 5.01 -26.51
N ASN A 548 -10.36 6.30 -26.82
CA ASN A 548 -10.10 6.79 -28.18
C ASN A 548 -8.75 6.28 -28.70
N THR A 549 -7.71 6.30 -27.85
CA THR A 549 -6.37 5.80 -28.19
C THR A 549 -6.41 4.31 -28.54
N ILE A 550 -7.02 3.48 -27.69
CA ILE A 550 -7.14 2.03 -27.94
C ILE A 550 -7.98 1.75 -29.21
N THR A 551 -9.02 2.54 -29.45
CA THR A 551 -9.88 2.40 -30.65
C THR A 551 -9.15 2.78 -31.94
N SER A 552 -8.22 3.75 -31.87
CA SER A 552 -7.34 4.10 -33.00
C SER A 552 -6.19 3.11 -33.23
N MET A 553 -5.91 2.30 -32.21
CA MET A 553 -4.98 1.17 -32.21
C MET A 553 -5.75 -0.13 -32.52
N ILE A 554 -5.22 -1.28 -32.12
CA ILE A 554 -5.96 -2.55 -32.17
C ILE A 554 -6.76 -2.68 -30.88
N ASN A 555 -8.09 -2.60 -30.98
CA ASN A 555 -8.94 -2.89 -29.83
C ASN A 555 -8.85 -4.41 -29.50
N PRO A 556 -8.36 -4.78 -28.29
CA PRO A 556 -8.14 -6.18 -27.93
C PRO A 556 -9.41 -7.02 -27.87
N PHE A 557 -10.58 -6.40 -27.73
CA PHE A 557 -11.85 -7.11 -27.58
C PHE A 557 -12.58 -7.35 -28.90
N THR A 558 -12.22 -6.63 -29.96
CA THR A 558 -12.80 -6.77 -31.30
C THR A 558 -11.86 -7.42 -32.31
N SER A 559 -10.55 -7.51 -32.00
CA SER A 559 -9.56 -8.17 -32.85
C SER A 559 -9.98 -9.60 -33.16
N ARG A 560 -9.71 -10.08 -34.38
CA ARG A 560 -10.05 -11.45 -34.83
C ARG A 560 -8.82 -12.31 -35.10
N GLU A 561 -7.67 -11.87 -34.62
CA GLU A 561 -6.39 -12.54 -34.84
C GLU A 561 -6.24 -13.74 -33.89
N ASP A 562 -5.85 -14.89 -34.44
CA ASP A 562 -5.59 -16.13 -33.67
C ASP A 562 -4.24 -16.10 -32.93
N ILE A 563 -3.39 -15.13 -33.26
CA ILE A 563 -2.06 -14.91 -32.67
C ILE A 563 -2.12 -13.70 -31.77
N LEU A 564 -1.41 -13.75 -30.64
CA LEU A 564 -1.35 -12.65 -29.69
C LEU A 564 -0.66 -11.44 -30.33
N VAL A 565 -1.35 -10.30 -30.35
CA VAL A 565 -0.85 -9.07 -31.01
C VAL A 565 -0.51 -7.99 -29.98
N ASN A 566 0.60 -7.29 -30.19
CA ASN A 566 0.83 -6.02 -29.52
C ASN A 566 -0.19 -5.00 -30.02
N ILE A 567 -1.06 -4.54 -29.13
CA ILE A 567 -2.21 -3.74 -29.55
C ILE A 567 -1.84 -2.35 -30.06
N SER A 568 -0.66 -1.83 -29.73
CA SER A 568 -0.19 -0.53 -30.21
C SER A 568 0.52 -0.59 -31.56
N SER A 569 1.33 -1.62 -31.80
CA SER A 569 2.19 -1.72 -33.01
C SER A 569 1.66 -2.67 -34.07
N GLY A 570 0.72 -3.55 -33.73
CA GLY A 570 0.27 -4.63 -34.61
C GLY A 570 1.27 -5.78 -34.75
N THR A 571 2.38 -5.78 -34.00
CA THR A 571 3.37 -6.86 -34.10
C THR A 571 2.89 -8.12 -33.40
N TYR A 572 2.95 -9.25 -34.09
CA TYR A 572 2.64 -10.57 -33.54
C TYR A 572 3.67 -11.03 -32.51
N ALA A 573 3.21 -11.71 -31.47
CA ALA A 573 4.07 -12.44 -30.55
C ALA A 573 4.67 -13.67 -31.25
N THR A 574 5.91 -14.03 -30.89
CA THR A 574 6.45 -15.36 -31.23
C THR A 574 5.74 -16.45 -30.40
N ASP A 575 5.65 -17.67 -30.91
CA ASP A 575 5.03 -18.82 -30.21
C ASP A 575 5.53 -18.97 -28.76
N ALA A 576 6.84 -18.81 -28.53
CA ALA A 576 7.44 -18.92 -27.20
C ALA A 576 6.96 -17.82 -26.23
N VAL A 577 6.80 -16.58 -26.72
CA VAL A 577 6.27 -15.46 -25.94
C VAL A 577 4.78 -15.66 -25.65
N GLN A 578 3.99 -16.06 -26.64
CA GLN A 578 2.56 -16.33 -26.46
C GLN A 578 2.34 -17.45 -25.45
N LEU A 579 3.06 -18.57 -25.58
CA LEU A 579 3.01 -19.69 -24.66
C LEU A 579 3.27 -19.24 -23.21
N ASP A 580 4.35 -18.48 -22.98
CA ASP A 580 4.73 -18.00 -21.65
C ASP A 580 3.72 -17.00 -21.05
N LEU A 581 3.18 -16.09 -21.86
CA LEU A 581 2.19 -15.12 -21.41
C LEU A 581 0.87 -15.80 -21.04
N ASN A 582 0.41 -16.78 -21.82
CA ASN A 582 -0.83 -17.53 -21.57
C ASN A 582 -0.71 -18.40 -20.31
N ARG A 583 0.39 -19.15 -20.16
CA ARG A 583 0.60 -20.04 -19.00
C ARG A 583 1.10 -19.36 -17.73
N ALA A 584 1.28 -18.04 -17.73
CA ALA A 584 1.95 -17.36 -16.61
C ALA A 584 1.24 -17.57 -15.27
N LYS A 585 -0.10 -17.51 -15.25
CA LYS A 585 -0.92 -17.66 -14.03
C LYS A 585 -0.81 -19.08 -13.47
N SER A 586 -0.98 -20.10 -14.32
CA SER A 586 -0.84 -21.51 -13.93
C SER A 586 0.59 -21.84 -13.51
N THR A 587 1.60 -21.39 -14.26
CA THR A 587 3.02 -21.58 -13.89
C THR A 587 3.35 -20.99 -12.52
N GLY A 588 2.80 -19.81 -12.22
CA GLY A 588 2.96 -19.19 -10.90
C GLY A 588 2.27 -19.97 -9.80
N LYS A 589 1.07 -20.49 -10.07
CA LYS A 589 0.29 -21.31 -9.13
C LYS A 589 1.02 -22.63 -8.83
N ASP A 590 1.48 -23.35 -9.85
CA ASP A 590 2.25 -24.58 -9.70
C ASP A 590 3.54 -24.35 -8.91
N ALA A 591 4.23 -23.24 -9.19
CA ALA A 591 5.45 -22.86 -8.46
C ALA A 591 5.17 -22.52 -7.00
N TYR A 592 4.05 -21.86 -6.71
CA TYR A 592 3.59 -21.55 -5.35
C TYR A 592 3.23 -22.82 -4.58
N GLU A 593 2.41 -23.70 -5.16
CA GLU A 593 2.00 -24.96 -4.54
C GLU A 593 3.21 -25.86 -4.28
N LYS A 594 4.12 -25.97 -5.25
CA LYS A 594 5.40 -26.66 -5.08
C LYS A 594 6.24 -26.05 -3.95
N TYR A 595 6.32 -24.72 -3.88
CA TYR A 595 7.05 -24.03 -2.81
C TYR A 595 6.47 -24.36 -1.44
N CYS A 596 5.15 -24.31 -1.28
CA CYS A 596 4.47 -24.68 -0.04
C CYS A 596 4.74 -26.14 0.32
N LYS A 597 4.56 -27.07 -0.61
CA LYS A 597 4.78 -28.50 -0.36
C LYS A 597 6.19 -28.79 0.14
N GLU A 598 7.21 -28.31 -0.59
CA GLU A 598 8.61 -28.61 -0.32
C GLU A 598 9.17 -27.98 0.97
N ARG A 599 8.67 -26.79 1.33
CA ARG A 599 9.28 -25.93 2.37
C ARG A 599 8.39 -25.63 3.56
N LEU A 600 7.07 -25.86 3.44
CA LEU A 600 6.09 -25.56 4.49
C LEU A 600 5.33 -26.82 4.95
N LEU A 601 5.11 -27.85 4.13
CA LEU A 601 4.20 -28.95 4.51
C LEU A 601 4.90 -30.24 4.93
N GLU A 602 5.83 -30.74 4.12
CA GLU A 602 6.35 -32.11 4.28
C GLU A 602 7.82 -32.11 4.76
N GLY A 603 8.01 -32.22 6.07
CA GLY A 603 9.32 -32.47 6.70
C GLY A 603 10.38 -31.38 6.50
N ASN A 604 10.03 -30.22 5.91
CA ASN A 604 10.96 -29.19 5.45
C ASN A 604 12.14 -29.77 4.65
N SER A 605 11.82 -30.60 3.65
CA SER A 605 12.84 -31.21 2.76
C SER A 605 13.84 -30.19 2.19
N MET A 606 13.41 -28.93 2.05
CA MET A 606 14.27 -27.79 1.76
C MET A 606 14.02 -26.64 2.73
N ASP A 607 15.11 -25.97 3.09
CA ASP A 607 15.10 -24.74 3.87
C ASP A 607 14.53 -23.54 3.06
N ILE A 608 13.80 -22.64 3.71
CA ILE A 608 13.15 -21.49 3.04
C ILE A 608 14.14 -20.52 2.40
N TYR A 609 15.39 -20.48 2.87
CA TYR A 609 16.44 -19.61 2.32
C TYR A 609 17.08 -20.20 1.07
N SER A 610 16.83 -21.48 0.79
CA SER A 610 17.25 -22.14 -0.45
C SER A 610 16.79 -21.35 -1.68
N PRO A 611 17.57 -21.34 -2.78
CA PRO A 611 17.18 -20.68 -4.01
C PRO A 611 15.79 -21.14 -4.49
N ILE A 612 14.95 -20.18 -4.88
CA ILE A 612 13.68 -20.45 -5.55
C ILE A 612 13.95 -20.49 -7.05
N LYS A 613 13.45 -21.53 -7.73
CA LYS A 613 13.57 -21.65 -9.19
C LYS A 613 12.86 -20.47 -9.85
N LYS A 614 13.61 -19.68 -10.62
CA LYS A 614 13.06 -18.59 -11.42
C LYS A 614 12.37 -19.14 -12.68
N GLN A 615 11.22 -18.58 -13.01
CA GLN A 615 10.44 -18.97 -14.19
C GLN A 615 10.99 -18.31 -15.46
N ARG A 616 11.49 -17.07 -15.36
CA ARG A 616 12.05 -16.31 -16.50
C ARG A 616 11.12 -16.26 -17.72
N LEU A 617 9.83 -16.11 -17.47
CA LEU A 617 8.81 -16.03 -18.52
C LEU A 617 9.15 -14.93 -19.52
N LEU A 618 9.07 -15.26 -20.80
CA LEU A 618 9.22 -14.33 -21.89
C LEU A 618 8.02 -13.38 -21.97
N THR A 619 8.28 -12.14 -22.38
CA THR A 619 7.24 -11.15 -22.68
C THR A 619 7.53 -10.54 -24.05
N PHE A 620 6.70 -9.61 -24.52
CA PHE A 620 6.98 -8.84 -25.73
C PHE A 620 8.37 -8.15 -25.70
N SER A 621 8.91 -7.86 -24.52
CA SER A 621 10.27 -7.33 -24.34
C SER A 621 11.39 -8.27 -24.81
N SER A 622 11.08 -9.54 -25.01
CA SER A 622 12.01 -10.59 -25.46
C SER A 622 12.08 -10.69 -26.98
N ILE A 623 11.11 -10.13 -27.70
CA ILE A 623 11.08 -10.15 -29.17
C ILE A 623 12.27 -9.33 -29.69
N GLY A 624 13.07 -9.93 -30.57
CA GLY A 624 14.27 -9.29 -31.15
C GLY A 624 15.55 -9.37 -30.31
N LYS A 625 15.54 -9.95 -29.10
CA LYS A 625 16.77 -10.24 -28.34
C LYS A 625 17.30 -11.62 -28.69
N LYS A 626 18.58 -11.72 -29.10
CA LYS A 626 19.26 -13.03 -29.24
C LYS A 626 19.23 -13.76 -27.89
N ILE A 627 18.53 -14.89 -27.84
CA ILE A 627 18.57 -15.80 -26.70
C ILE A 627 19.99 -16.38 -26.67
N VAL A 628 20.80 -15.99 -25.68
CA VAL A 628 22.06 -16.68 -25.41
C VAL A 628 21.70 -18.01 -24.76
N SER A 629 21.58 -19.07 -25.57
CA SER A 629 21.62 -20.44 -25.05
C SER A 629 22.99 -20.66 -24.42
N LYS A 630 23.02 -21.12 -23.17
CA LYS A 630 24.23 -21.74 -22.62
C LYS A 630 24.32 -23.14 -23.22
N GLU A 631 24.95 -23.27 -24.38
CA GLU A 631 25.41 -24.57 -24.85
C GLU A 631 26.58 -25.02 -23.96
N GLN A 632 26.43 -26.20 -23.35
CA GLN A 632 27.55 -26.92 -22.75
C GLN A 632 28.49 -27.36 -23.87
N PRO A 633 29.81 -27.12 -23.78
CA PRO A 633 30.73 -27.59 -24.81
C PRO A 633 30.80 -29.11 -24.75
N LEU A 634 30.40 -29.75 -25.85
CA LEU A 634 30.70 -31.16 -26.15
C LEU A 634 32.22 -31.32 -26.17
N LEU A 635 32.76 -32.05 -25.19
CA LEU A 635 34.11 -32.59 -25.27
C LEU A 635 34.15 -33.59 -26.44
N THR A 636 34.85 -33.22 -27.51
CA THR A 636 35.33 -34.14 -28.53
C THR A 636 36.59 -34.81 -27.97
N LEU A 637 36.48 -36.08 -27.58
CA LEU A 637 37.64 -36.95 -27.40
C LEU A 637 38.15 -37.32 -28.80
N MET A 638 39.33 -36.81 -29.16
CA MET A 638 40.13 -37.36 -30.25
C MET A 638 40.92 -38.54 -29.69
N ASP A 639 40.60 -39.74 -30.18
CA ASP A 639 41.43 -40.93 -30.01
C ASP A 639 42.74 -40.77 -30.78
N HIS A 640 43.86 -40.98 -30.08
CA HIS A 640 45.13 -41.30 -30.69
C HIS A 640 45.26 -42.83 -30.79
N SER A 641 45.18 -43.34 -32.03
CA SER A 641 45.98 -44.46 -32.51
C SER A 641 46.21 -44.29 -34.00
#